data_AF-A0A4Z0F6F4-F1
#
_entry.id   AF-A0A4Z0F6F4-F1
#
_cell.length_a   1.000
_cell.length_b   1.000
_cell.length_c   1.000
_cell.angle_alpha   90.00
_cell.angle_beta   90.00
_cell.angle_gamma   90.00
#
_symmetry.space_group_name_H-M   'P 1'
#
loop_
_entity.id
_entity.type
_entity.pdbx_description
1 polymer ?
#
loop_
_entity_poly.entity_id
_entity_poly.type
_entity_poly.pdbx_seq_one_letter_code
_entity_poly.pdbx_strand_id
1 'polypeptide(L)'
;MGSGGGKQTVGYRYHLGFRVVLGHGPIDSLLRITYDDREVWSGNLTASGAIDVNKPDLMGGEGREGGIVGRFSVAFGEASQGVNAYLQSVLGGVVPAFRHKCSVIAEQIYYGTNPYLKEFAWQPQRALSREVTWYDAKADINGHMNPAHMIVDAITSRKFGAGLPVSAIDDARFRAAADTLHGEGFGLSVFWTFGREPDAVPKFVQAVLDHIGGTLFPDPQTGLIRLELHRGGYDVGTLPLFDDSNSELFDYETGHLADTINEVVVTYTRPDTDQPATVSAQNIGNVNAQGRVVSHAVEYPMIQDDTLAARVLDRDLRALSTPLDVARLEVDRTGWDLYPGRVIRVTSAKLGITEGVFRVAHIEEPGLEAAPKLSVRIVQDVFGLSAGSYVVRQPSAWVDPVQPVADLATVLLAEIPYYHLALNLRPADLEALLPDYGFVQAFAPRDEQSWYSFDLHYSPDNITYAAEPLASGTFGPVLQLGAGIGRLDTLLTIASATDPQLVAVGQYGVLIEGAVEEMVEITAWNPTTLATTIKRAVMDSVPRTFTAAARLFVTSFPGAADNTERTDAETAWYKALPRNRDGVLALGSATGRSLTLANRASRPYPPGNLRVNTQYYPASIGTTDQLTLAWAHRDRILQTAGLTTWTSGDIGPEPGTTYTLRLYNE
;
A
#
# COMPACT_ATOMS: atom_id res chain seq x y z
N MET A 1 44.56 40.83 2.64
CA MET A 1 43.86 40.43 3.88
C MET A 1 42.53 39.83 3.47
N GLY A 2 42.40 38.50 3.52
CA GLY A 2 41.13 37.81 3.22
C GLY A 2 40.22 37.86 4.45
N SER A 3 39.06 38.47 4.32
CA SER A 3 38.03 38.44 5.36
C SER A 3 37.50 37.00 5.47
N GLY A 4 37.81 36.33 6.57
CA GLY A 4 37.22 35.03 6.89
C GLY A 4 35.70 35.17 6.98
N GLY A 5 34.99 34.52 6.06
CA GLY A 5 33.53 34.43 6.11
C GLY A 5 33.11 33.74 7.41
N GLY A 6 32.26 34.40 8.19
CA GLY A 6 31.67 33.82 9.40
C GLY A 6 30.89 32.56 9.05
N LYS A 7 30.95 31.54 9.92
CA LYS A 7 30.14 30.32 9.80
C LYS A 7 28.67 30.70 9.70
N GLN A 8 28.06 30.49 8.53
CA GLN A 8 26.63 30.68 8.33
C GLN A 8 25.88 29.43 8.79
N THR A 9 24.98 29.57 9.76
CA THR A 9 24.06 28.51 10.14
C THR A 9 23.07 28.30 9.01
N VAL A 10 23.10 27.14 8.36
CA VAL A 10 22.21 26.76 7.25
C VAL A 10 20.93 26.05 7.71
N GLY A 11 20.87 25.65 8.97
CA GLY A 11 19.72 24.98 9.61
C GLY A 11 20.03 24.53 11.03
N TYR A 12 19.02 24.03 11.74
CA TYR A 12 19.17 23.48 13.09
C TYR A 12 18.82 22.00 13.10
N ARG A 13 19.52 21.21 13.93
CA ARG A 13 19.11 19.84 14.28
C ARG A 13 18.37 19.88 15.60
N TYR A 14 17.16 19.34 15.64
CA TYR A 14 16.36 19.32 16.86
C TYR A 14 16.46 17.97 17.54
N HIS A 15 16.63 18.01 18.86
CA HIS A 15 16.70 16.85 19.72
C HIS A 15 15.66 16.98 20.83
N LEU A 16 14.99 15.87 21.17
CA LEU A 16 13.99 15.86 22.24
C LEU A 16 14.07 14.57 23.05
N GLY A 17 14.02 14.73 24.37
CA GLY A 17 13.76 13.63 25.28
C GLY A 17 12.32 13.68 25.78
N PHE A 18 11.60 12.57 25.69
CA PHE A 18 10.23 12.50 26.20
C PHE A 18 9.88 11.09 26.66
N ARG A 19 8.86 10.99 27.53
CA ARG A 19 8.22 9.73 27.90
C ARG A 19 6.77 9.77 27.48
N VAL A 20 6.33 8.76 26.74
CA VAL A 20 4.93 8.50 26.41
C VAL A 20 4.46 7.25 27.15
N VAL A 21 3.23 7.28 27.67
CA VAL A 21 2.58 6.12 28.30
C VAL A 21 1.60 5.54 27.29
N LEU A 22 1.85 4.30 26.87
CA LEU A 22 1.00 3.61 25.89
C LEU A 22 -0.27 3.03 26.55
N GLY A 23 -0.18 2.66 27.82
CA GLY A 23 -1.33 2.11 28.54
C GLY A 23 -0.94 1.39 29.83
N HIS A 24 -1.88 0.58 30.33
CA HIS A 24 -1.61 -0.33 31.45
C HIS A 24 -0.72 -1.48 30.99
N GLY A 25 0.34 -1.74 31.74
CA GLY A 25 1.26 -2.85 31.52
C GLY A 25 1.04 -4.03 32.49
N PRO A 26 1.66 -5.19 32.23
CA PRO A 26 2.51 -5.48 31.07
C PRO A 26 1.70 -5.64 29.76
N ILE A 27 2.41 -5.54 28.63
CA ILE A 27 1.93 -5.89 27.27
C ILE A 27 2.72 -7.11 26.79
N ASP A 28 2.29 -7.77 25.71
CA ASP A 28 3.00 -8.95 25.18
C ASP A 28 4.18 -8.55 24.32
N SER A 29 3.98 -7.55 23.46
CA SER A 29 5.02 -7.08 22.54
C SER A 29 4.79 -5.65 22.06
N LEU A 30 5.86 -5.00 21.61
CA LEU A 30 5.79 -3.80 20.78
C LEU A 30 6.19 -4.20 19.36
N LEU A 31 5.30 -3.93 18.40
CA LEU A 31 5.45 -4.40 17.01
C LEU A 31 5.97 -3.32 16.06
N ARG A 32 5.53 -2.07 16.25
CA ARG A 32 5.82 -0.97 15.32
C ARG A 32 5.89 0.38 16.01
N ILE A 33 6.72 1.25 15.47
CA ILE A 33 6.84 2.68 15.77
C ILE A 33 6.77 3.42 14.45
N THR A 34 5.87 4.38 14.33
CA THR A 34 5.76 5.28 13.18
C THR A 34 5.94 6.74 13.58
N TYR A 35 6.39 7.56 12.63
CA TYR A 35 6.53 9.00 12.75
C TYR A 35 5.98 9.65 11.48
N ASP A 36 4.88 10.40 11.60
CA ASP A 36 4.15 10.98 10.46
C ASP A 36 3.81 9.90 9.40
N ASP A 37 3.21 8.80 9.86
CA ASP A 37 2.88 7.57 9.10
C ASP A 37 4.05 6.80 8.49
N ARG A 38 5.29 7.26 8.68
CA ARG A 38 6.50 6.55 8.20
C ARG A 38 7.04 5.61 9.25
N GLU A 39 7.47 4.44 8.83
CA GLU A 39 8.02 3.45 9.75
C GLU A 39 9.38 3.90 10.31
N VAL A 40 9.41 4.13 11.62
CA VAL A 40 10.64 4.37 12.40
C VAL A 40 11.29 3.03 12.71
N TRP A 41 10.50 2.07 13.19
CA TRP A 41 10.95 0.73 13.54
C TRP A 41 9.81 -0.27 13.44
N SER A 42 10.13 -1.49 13.04
CA SER A 42 9.25 -2.66 13.08
C SER A 42 10.01 -3.84 13.67
N GLY A 43 9.34 -4.68 14.45
CA GLY A 43 9.93 -5.90 14.99
C GLY A 43 8.98 -6.62 15.93
N ASN A 44 9.54 -7.42 16.84
CA ASN A 44 8.78 -8.09 17.88
C ASN A 44 9.55 -8.03 19.19
N LEU A 45 9.51 -6.86 19.84
CA LEU A 45 10.11 -6.69 21.16
C LEU A 45 9.14 -7.29 22.17
N THR A 46 9.55 -8.31 22.93
CA THR A 46 8.66 -9.07 23.84
C THR A 46 8.96 -8.87 25.33
N ALA A 47 9.90 -7.98 25.65
CA ALA A 47 10.27 -7.63 27.02
C ALA A 47 10.76 -6.18 27.07
N SER A 48 10.75 -5.59 28.27
CA SER A 48 11.39 -4.28 28.49
C SER A 48 12.82 -4.27 27.96
N GLY A 49 13.17 -3.24 27.20
CA GLY A 49 14.41 -3.20 26.44
C GLY A 49 14.65 -1.86 25.80
N ALA A 50 15.53 -1.81 24.81
CA ALA A 50 15.82 -0.61 24.06
C ALA A 50 15.84 -0.89 22.56
N ILE A 51 15.43 0.12 21.80
CA ILE A 51 15.42 0.13 20.34
C ILE A 51 16.32 1.29 19.92
N ASP A 52 17.43 0.97 19.25
CA ASP A 52 18.32 1.97 18.66
C ASP A 52 17.90 2.21 17.20
N VAL A 53 17.57 3.45 16.87
CA VAL A 53 17.10 3.86 15.54
C VAL A 53 18.15 4.74 14.87
N ASN A 54 18.45 4.45 13.60
CA ASN A 54 19.32 5.28 12.75
C ASN A 54 18.70 5.45 11.36
N LYS A 55 17.67 6.31 11.26
CA LYS A 55 17.00 6.67 10.00
C LYS A 55 17.05 8.20 9.81
N PRO A 56 18.24 8.78 9.58
CA PRO A 56 18.43 10.24 9.49
C PRO A 56 17.69 10.87 8.30
N ASP A 57 17.36 10.08 7.28
CA ASP A 57 16.68 10.54 6.07
C ASP A 57 15.21 10.13 5.97
N LEU A 58 14.61 9.67 7.08
CA LEU A 58 13.22 9.18 7.11
C LEU A 58 12.22 10.17 6.48
N MET A 59 12.45 11.47 6.67
CA MET A 59 11.64 12.57 6.14
C MET A 59 12.34 13.31 4.98
N GLY A 60 13.13 12.58 4.19
CA GLY A 60 13.82 13.12 3.01
C GLY A 60 15.15 13.81 3.31
N GLY A 61 15.73 13.56 4.49
CA GLY A 61 17.06 14.03 4.88
C GLY A 61 17.15 15.51 5.21
N GLU A 62 18.35 16.00 5.50
CA GLU A 62 18.57 17.38 5.97
C GLU A 62 18.15 18.45 4.95
N GLY A 63 18.16 18.11 3.66
CA GLY A 63 17.65 18.99 2.59
C GLY A 63 16.14 19.17 2.61
N ARG A 64 15.42 18.38 3.42
CA ARG A 64 13.98 18.50 3.67
C ARG A 64 13.74 18.60 5.19
N GLU A 65 13.25 17.54 5.82
CA GLU A 65 12.81 17.58 7.23
C GLU A 65 13.67 16.70 8.16
N GLY A 66 14.71 16.05 7.64
CA GLY A 66 15.59 15.15 8.39
C GLY A 66 15.00 13.75 8.58
N GLY A 67 15.03 13.26 9.83
CA GLY A 67 14.58 11.92 10.18
C GLY A 67 14.73 11.63 11.67
N ILE A 68 14.75 10.35 12.05
CA ILE A 68 14.82 9.90 13.44
C ILE A 68 16.13 9.17 13.71
N VAL A 69 16.91 9.65 14.69
CA VAL A 69 18.12 8.97 15.17
C VAL A 69 18.17 9.03 16.68
N GLY A 70 18.36 7.89 17.34
CA GLY A 70 18.54 7.82 18.79
C GLY A 70 17.93 6.57 19.39
N ARG A 71 17.93 6.51 20.72
CA ARG A 71 17.51 5.35 21.50
C ARG A 71 16.10 5.56 22.06
N PHE A 72 15.26 4.54 21.90
CA PHE A 72 13.98 4.42 22.58
C PHE A 72 14.08 3.31 23.62
N SER A 73 14.02 3.65 24.90
CA SER A 73 13.87 2.67 25.98
C SER A 73 12.38 2.34 26.14
N VAL A 74 12.04 1.07 25.98
CA VAL A 74 10.66 0.56 26.10
C VAL A 74 10.53 -0.15 27.44
N ALA A 75 9.61 0.32 28.25
CA ALA A 75 9.33 -0.19 29.59
C ALA A 75 7.93 -0.79 29.59
N PHE A 76 7.80 -2.11 29.68
CA PHE A 76 6.52 -2.81 29.48
C PHE A 76 5.59 -2.63 30.68
N GLY A 77 6.11 -2.28 31.85
CA GLY A 77 5.33 -2.04 33.06
C GLY A 77 5.28 -3.26 33.99
N GLU A 78 6.31 -4.09 34.02
CA GLU A 78 6.39 -5.22 34.95
C GLU A 78 6.40 -4.75 36.42
N ALA A 79 5.99 -5.63 37.34
CA ALA A 79 6.03 -5.32 38.77
C ALA A 79 7.47 -5.09 39.28
N SER A 80 8.44 -5.76 38.67
CA SER A 80 9.88 -5.64 38.95
C SER A 80 10.55 -4.47 38.25
N GLN A 81 9.83 -3.70 37.42
CA GLN A 81 10.40 -2.59 36.65
C GLN A 81 11.14 -1.61 37.58
N GLY A 82 12.38 -1.31 37.20
CA GLY A 82 13.27 -0.38 37.86
C GLY A 82 13.11 1.05 37.35
N VAL A 83 13.80 1.99 37.99
CA VAL A 83 13.86 3.39 37.52
C VAL A 83 14.67 3.43 36.22
N ASN A 84 14.14 4.08 35.19
CA ASN A 84 14.85 4.28 33.93
C ASN A 84 16.04 5.26 34.14
N ALA A 85 17.23 4.84 33.70
CA ALA A 85 18.47 5.58 33.94
C ALA A 85 18.50 6.96 33.25
N TYR A 86 17.94 7.08 32.04
CA TYR A 86 17.84 8.36 31.33
C TYR A 86 16.91 9.34 32.06
N LEU A 87 15.72 8.90 32.49
CA LEU A 87 14.82 9.77 33.25
C LEU A 87 15.44 10.22 34.58
N GLN A 88 16.16 9.32 35.27
CA GLN A 88 16.88 9.65 36.50
C GLN A 88 17.98 10.69 36.28
N SER A 89 18.66 10.64 35.13
CA SER A 89 19.74 11.59 34.81
C SER A 89 19.21 12.97 34.42
N VAL A 90 18.06 13.06 33.73
CA VAL A 90 17.50 14.34 33.25
C VAL A 90 16.59 15.04 34.25
N LEU A 91 15.75 14.31 35.00
CA LEU A 91 14.82 14.90 35.96
C LEU A 91 15.49 15.17 37.33
N GLY A 92 16.49 14.37 37.68
CA GLY A 92 17.08 14.36 39.02
C GLY A 92 16.08 13.97 40.12
N GLY A 93 16.53 14.03 41.38
CA GLY A 93 15.68 13.75 42.54
C GLY A 93 15.08 12.33 42.57
N VAL A 94 13.87 12.21 43.12
CA VAL A 94 13.14 10.94 43.23
C VAL A 94 12.28 10.73 41.98
N VAL A 95 12.69 9.81 41.11
CA VAL A 95 11.94 9.42 39.91
C VAL A 95 11.21 8.10 40.15
N PRO A 96 9.89 8.01 39.94
CA PRO A 96 9.17 6.75 40.04
C PRO A 96 9.64 5.73 39.00
N ALA A 97 9.58 4.44 39.34
CA ALA A 97 9.83 3.37 38.38
C ALA A 97 8.66 3.12 37.40
N PHE A 98 7.53 3.83 37.56
CA PHE A 98 6.33 3.73 36.71
C PHE A 98 5.83 2.31 36.42
N ARG A 99 5.90 1.44 37.43
CA ARG A 99 5.41 0.05 37.36
C ARG A 99 3.94 0.00 36.91
N HIS A 100 3.57 -1.06 36.21
CA HIS A 100 2.23 -1.28 35.65
C HIS A 100 1.79 -0.29 34.57
N LYS A 101 2.72 0.52 34.03
CA LYS A 101 2.47 1.42 32.91
C LYS A 101 3.45 1.14 31.79
N CYS A 102 2.94 0.59 30.69
CA CYS A 102 3.72 0.45 29.47
C CYS A 102 4.07 1.84 28.96
N SER A 103 5.36 2.11 28.76
CA SER A 103 5.88 3.42 28.39
C SER A 103 7.03 3.30 27.40
N VAL A 104 7.14 4.27 26.50
CA VAL A 104 8.32 4.47 25.67
C VAL A 104 9.02 5.75 26.10
N ILE A 105 10.34 5.68 26.27
CA ILE A 105 11.21 6.78 26.64
C ILE A 105 12.14 7.05 25.47
N ALA A 106 11.94 8.16 24.78
CA ALA A 106 12.88 8.68 23.80
C ALA A 106 14.04 9.36 24.53
N GLU A 107 15.25 8.83 24.39
CA GLU A 107 16.44 9.30 25.10
C GLU A 107 17.17 10.37 24.30
N GLN A 108 16.66 11.61 24.33
CA GLN A 108 17.22 12.76 23.60
C GLN A 108 17.42 12.49 22.10
N ILE A 109 16.43 11.90 21.45
CA ILE A 109 16.50 11.53 20.03
C ILE A 109 16.60 12.77 19.14
N TYR A 110 17.34 12.67 18.04
CA TYR A 110 17.21 13.56 16.89
C TYR A 110 15.88 13.26 16.18
N TYR A 111 15.08 14.29 15.90
CA TYR A 111 13.78 14.14 15.24
C TYR A 111 13.59 15.01 13.99
N GLY A 112 14.67 15.64 13.50
CA GLY A 112 14.66 16.36 12.23
C GLY A 112 15.19 17.78 12.29
N THR A 113 14.92 18.52 11.21
CA THR A 113 15.33 19.92 11.01
C THR A 113 14.19 20.92 11.24
N ASN A 114 12.98 20.42 11.55
CA ASN A 114 11.81 21.22 11.87
C ASN A 114 11.63 21.30 13.41
N PRO A 115 11.42 22.49 14.01
CA PRO A 115 11.15 22.62 15.45
C PRO A 115 9.84 21.98 15.91
N TYR A 116 8.91 21.69 15.00
CA TYR A 116 7.63 21.05 15.33
C TYR A 116 7.77 19.53 15.31
N LEU A 117 7.54 18.90 16.46
CA LEU A 117 7.48 17.45 16.58
C LEU A 117 6.23 16.93 15.87
N LYS A 118 6.42 16.02 14.91
CA LYS A 118 5.31 15.34 14.23
C LYS A 118 4.78 14.17 15.05
N GLU A 119 3.68 13.59 14.58
CA GLU A 119 2.97 12.55 15.32
C GLU A 119 3.77 11.25 15.37
N PHE A 120 3.94 10.70 16.58
CA PHE A 120 4.40 9.33 16.78
C PHE A 120 3.21 8.43 17.04
N ALA A 121 3.14 7.29 16.35
CA ALA A 121 2.21 6.22 16.69
C ALA A 121 2.97 4.92 17.02
N TRP A 122 2.30 4.09 17.82
CA TRP A 122 2.88 2.90 18.44
C TRP A 122 1.89 1.76 18.32
N GLN A 123 2.39 0.57 17.98
CA GLN A 123 1.56 -0.62 17.85
C GLN A 123 1.93 -1.65 18.92
N PRO A 124 1.43 -1.49 20.17
CA PRO A 124 1.57 -2.49 21.21
C PRO A 124 0.57 -3.63 21.00
N GLN A 125 0.98 -4.84 21.35
CA GLN A 125 0.12 -6.03 21.33
C GLN A 125 -0.15 -6.50 22.76
N ARG A 126 -1.41 -6.81 23.06
CA ARG A 126 -1.83 -7.34 24.36
C ARG A 126 -3.03 -8.29 24.21
N ALA A 127 -2.74 -9.58 24.14
CA ALA A 127 -3.68 -10.70 24.20
C ALA A 127 -3.45 -11.61 25.43
N LEU A 128 -2.20 -11.81 25.88
CA LEU A 128 -1.82 -12.74 26.95
C LEU A 128 -1.51 -12.03 28.29
N SER A 129 -0.92 -10.83 28.25
CA SER A 129 -0.50 -10.03 29.41
C SER A 129 -1.67 -9.39 30.15
N ARG A 130 -2.44 -10.22 30.85
CA ARG A 130 -3.69 -9.87 31.53
C ARG A 130 -3.53 -9.97 33.04
N GLU A 131 -4.33 -9.18 33.77
CA GLU A 131 -4.32 -9.24 35.24
C GLU A 131 -4.79 -10.59 35.75
N VAL A 132 -5.74 -11.18 35.02
CA VAL A 132 -6.33 -12.48 35.31
C VAL A 132 -6.06 -13.38 34.12
N THR A 133 -5.27 -14.43 34.34
CA THR A 133 -5.00 -15.45 33.31
C THR A 133 -6.22 -16.35 33.15
N TRP A 134 -6.82 -16.33 31.96
CA TRP A 134 -7.98 -17.16 31.63
C TRP A 134 -7.89 -17.68 30.20
N TYR A 135 -7.87 -19.00 30.06
CA TYR A 135 -7.91 -19.74 28.79
C TYR A 135 -6.92 -19.26 27.69
N ASP A 136 -5.63 -19.14 28.03
CA ASP A 136 -4.59 -18.59 27.15
C ASP A 136 -4.50 -19.24 25.77
N ALA A 137 -4.76 -20.55 25.67
CA ALA A 137 -4.72 -21.30 24.41
C ALA A 137 -5.67 -20.76 23.33
N LYS A 138 -6.61 -19.88 23.68
CA LYS A 138 -7.57 -19.24 22.77
C LYS A 138 -7.53 -17.71 22.79
N ALA A 139 -6.58 -17.11 23.50
CA ALA A 139 -6.55 -15.67 23.73
C ALA A 139 -6.09 -14.86 22.50
N ASP A 140 -5.09 -15.35 21.78
CA ASP A 140 -4.59 -14.74 20.54
C ASP A 140 -5.29 -15.37 19.34
N ILE A 141 -5.77 -14.52 18.43
CA ILE A 141 -6.33 -14.90 17.14
C ILE A 141 -5.58 -14.09 16.07
N ASN A 142 -4.56 -14.70 15.46
CA ASN A 142 -3.75 -14.09 14.41
C ASN A 142 -3.16 -12.71 14.78
N GLY A 143 -2.73 -12.56 16.03
CA GLY A 143 -2.18 -11.30 16.53
C GLY A 143 -3.21 -10.33 17.13
N HIS A 144 -4.50 -10.63 17.00
CA HIS A 144 -5.60 -9.91 17.62
C HIS A 144 -6.09 -10.62 18.88
N MET A 145 -6.84 -9.92 19.73
CA MET A 145 -7.36 -10.52 20.95
C MET A 145 -8.72 -11.18 20.69
N ASN A 146 -8.93 -12.34 21.30
CA ASN A 146 -10.23 -12.99 21.32
C ASN A 146 -11.27 -12.12 22.06
N PRO A 147 -12.41 -11.81 21.44
CA PRO A 147 -13.46 -10.97 22.05
C PRO A 147 -14.01 -11.52 23.36
N ALA A 148 -14.10 -12.85 23.52
CA ALA A 148 -14.51 -13.44 24.79
C ALA A 148 -13.51 -13.08 25.91
N HIS A 149 -12.20 -13.08 25.59
CA HIS A 149 -11.15 -12.66 26.51
C HIS A 149 -11.20 -11.16 26.79
N MET A 150 -11.54 -10.33 25.81
CA MET A 150 -11.75 -8.88 26.03
C MET A 150 -12.86 -8.63 27.05
N ILE A 151 -13.97 -9.36 26.95
CA ILE A 151 -15.10 -9.28 27.89
C ILE A 151 -14.67 -9.78 29.28
N VAL A 152 -13.93 -10.91 29.37
CA VAL A 152 -13.41 -11.40 30.66
C VAL A 152 -12.47 -10.38 31.31
N ASP A 153 -11.59 -9.74 30.54
CA ASP A 153 -10.72 -8.67 31.03
C ASP A 153 -11.53 -7.48 31.57
N ALA A 154 -12.56 -7.07 30.84
CA ALA A 154 -13.46 -5.98 31.25
C ALA A 154 -14.26 -6.31 32.52
N ILE A 155 -14.65 -7.57 32.72
CA ILE A 155 -15.35 -8.03 33.92
C ILE A 155 -14.39 -8.13 35.12
N THR A 156 -13.20 -8.70 34.90
CA THR A 156 -12.35 -9.18 36.00
C THR A 156 -11.21 -8.25 36.40
N SER A 157 -10.75 -7.36 35.51
CA SER A 157 -9.64 -6.47 35.84
C SER A 157 -10.03 -5.47 36.92
N ARG A 158 -9.16 -5.33 37.94
CA ARG A 158 -9.26 -4.29 38.98
C ARG A 158 -8.60 -2.98 38.55
N LYS A 159 -7.80 -3.01 37.49
CA LYS A 159 -7.09 -1.84 36.95
C LYS A 159 -8.00 -0.95 36.12
N PHE A 160 -8.88 -1.54 35.31
CA PHE A 160 -9.71 -0.84 34.33
C PHE A 160 -11.12 -1.43 34.14
N GLY A 161 -11.39 -2.61 34.71
CA GLY A 161 -12.66 -3.32 34.56
C GLY A 161 -13.56 -3.21 35.79
N ALA A 162 -14.52 -4.11 35.91
CA ALA A 162 -15.45 -4.18 37.03
C ALA A 162 -14.86 -4.83 38.30
N GLY A 163 -13.69 -5.49 38.20
CA GLY A 163 -13.00 -6.10 39.33
C GLY A 163 -13.70 -7.32 39.94
N LEU A 164 -14.62 -7.95 39.21
CA LEU A 164 -15.32 -9.15 39.67
C LEU A 164 -14.39 -10.39 39.63
N PRO A 165 -14.57 -11.37 40.52
CA PRO A 165 -13.78 -12.60 40.46
C PRO A 165 -14.14 -13.42 39.21
N VAL A 166 -13.21 -14.22 38.69
CA VAL A 166 -13.47 -15.16 37.58
C VAL A 166 -14.62 -16.11 37.91
N SER A 167 -14.83 -16.45 39.19
CA SER A 167 -15.96 -17.28 39.60
C SER A 167 -17.34 -16.65 39.36
N ALA A 168 -17.41 -15.36 38.96
CA ALA A 168 -18.66 -14.70 38.58
C ALA A 168 -19.08 -15.02 37.13
N ILE A 169 -18.18 -15.55 36.29
CA ILE A 169 -18.53 -15.94 34.91
C ILE A 169 -18.86 -17.43 34.84
N ASP A 170 -19.74 -17.79 33.90
CA ASP A 170 -19.95 -19.18 33.48
C ASP A 170 -18.76 -19.61 32.60
N ASP A 171 -17.75 -20.21 33.25
CA ASP A 171 -16.49 -20.62 32.60
C ASP A 171 -16.74 -21.55 31.40
N ALA A 172 -17.71 -22.47 31.50
CA ALA A 172 -18.01 -23.41 30.43
C ALA A 172 -18.55 -22.70 29.19
N ARG A 173 -19.49 -21.76 29.38
CA ARG A 173 -20.08 -20.98 28.27
C ARG A 173 -19.10 -20.00 27.67
N PHE A 174 -18.30 -19.32 28.49
CA PHE A 174 -17.26 -18.43 27.99
C PHE A 174 -16.18 -19.17 27.20
N ARG A 175 -15.75 -20.37 27.64
CA ARG A 175 -14.80 -21.19 26.87
C ARG A 175 -15.38 -21.63 25.53
N ALA A 176 -16.64 -22.08 25.50
CA ALA A 176 -17.30 -22.47 24.26
C ALA A 176 -17.40 -21.29 23.27
N ALA A 177 -17.70 -20.08 23.76
CA ALA A 177 -17.70 -18.87 22.95
C ALA A 177 -16.28 -18.53 22.44
N ALA A 178 -15.27 -18.60 23.31
CA ALA A 178 -13.87 -18.37 22.91
C ALA A 178 -13.39 -19.37 21.86
N ASP A 179 -13.75 -20.65 21.99
CA ASP A 179 -13.42 -21.70 21.02
C ASP A 179 -14.06 -21.45 19.66
N THR A 180 -15.33 -21.02 19.67
CA THR A 180 -16.07 -20.68 18.45
C THR A 180 -15.42 -19.49 17.74
N LEU A 181 -15.17 -18.40 18.46
CA LEU A 181 -14.54 -17.19 17.89
C LEU A 181 -13.12 -17.48 17.36
N HIS A 182 -12.35 -18.29 18.08
CA HIS A 182 -11.03 -18.71 17.63
C HIS A 182 -11.10 -19.61 16.39
N GLY A 183 -12.03 -20.57 16.33
CA GLY A 183 -12.26 -21.40 15.14
C GLY A 183 -12.72 -20.57 13.93
N GLU A 184 -13.44 -19.49 14.20
CA GLU A 184 -13.88 -18.52 13.19
C GLU A 184 -12.80 -17.53 12.77
N GLY A 185 -11.64 -17.45 13.45
CA GLY A 185 -10.65 -16.39 13.21
C GLY A 185 -11.17 -14.98 13.55
N PHE A 186 -12.12 -14.86 14.48
CA PHE A 186 -12.78 -13.61 14.85
C PHE A 186 -11.99 -12.86 15.93
N GLY A 187 -10.84 -12.29 15.57
CA GLY A 187 -10.01 -11.47 16.46
C GLY A 187 -10.33 -9.97 16.35
N LEU A 188 -10.26 -9.24 17.46
CA LEU A 188 -10.46 -7.79 17.50
C LEU A 188 -9.24 -7.05 18.06
N SER A 189 -9.02 -5.83 17.57
CA SER A 189 -7.99 -4.88 18.01
C SER A 189 -8.61 -3.55 18.33
N VAL A 190 -8.24 -2.94 19.45
CA VAL A 190 -8.76 -1.62 19.82
C VAL A 190 -7.82 -0.91 20.77
N PHE A 191 -7.63 0.39 20.54
CA PHE A 191 -7.11 1.29 21.56
C PHE A 191 -8.27 1.76 22.43
N TRP A 192 -8.39 1.20 23.63
CA TRP A 192 -9.46 1.55 24.55
C TRP A 192 -8.99 2.57 25.59
N THR A 193 -9.52 3.79 25.49
CA THR A 193 -9.40 4.80 26.53
C THR A 193 -10.52 4.64 27.54
N PHE A 194 -10.18 4.31 28.78
CA PHE A 194 -11.14 4.33 29.87
C PHE A 194 -11.57 5.78 30.15
N GLY A 195 -12.83 6.10 29.86
CA GLY A 195 -13.45 7.34 30.34
C GLY A 195 -13.73 7.25 31.84
N ARG A 196 -13.71 8.36 32.58
CA ARG A 196 -14.13 8.40 34.00
C ARG A 196 -15.65 8.22 34.20
N GLU A 197 -16.37 7.86 33.14
CA GLU A 197 -17.80 7.69 33.14
C GLU A 197 -18.18 6.35 33.79
N PRO A 198 -19.22 6.31 34.66
CA PRO A 198 -19.65 5.08 35.32
C PRO A 198 -20.00 3.92 34.38
N ASP A 199 -20.35 4.20 33.12
CA ASP A 199 -20.83 3.23 32.13
C ASP A 199 -19.80 2.90 31.03
N ALA A 200 -18.54 3.32 31.18
CA ALA A 200 -17.49 3.08 30.18
C ALA A 200 -17.23 1.58 29.91
N VAL A 201 -17.24 0.74 30.96
CA VAL A 201 -17.06 -0.72 30.84
C VAL A 201 -18.26 -1.38 30.15
N PRO A 202 -19.51 -1.16 30.59
CA PRO A 202 -20.69 -1.64 29.87
C PRO A 202 -20.73 -1.23 28.39
N LYS A 203 -20.42 0.03 28.06
CA LYS A 203 -20.35 0.50 26.66
C LYS A 203 -19.30 -0.26 25.85
N PHE A 204 -18.11 -0.47 26.42
CA PHE A 204 -17.06 -1.25 25.77
C PHE A 204 -17.48 -2.70 25.52
N VAL A 205 -18.05 -3.36 26.54
CA VAL A 205 -18.56 -4.72 26.41
C VAL A 205 -19.66 -4.80 25.35
N GLN A 206 -20.59 -3.84 25.32
CA GLN A 206 -21.63 -3.78 24.30
C GLN A 206 -21.04 -3.64 22.89
N ALA A 207 -20.07 -2.75 22.71
CA ALA A 207 -19.38 -2.62 21.43
C ALA A 207 -18.75 -3.95 21.00
N VAL A 208 -18.07 -4.67 21.90
CA VAL A 208 -17.51 -6.00 21.60
C VAL A 208 -18.62 -7.01 21.22
N LEU A 209 -19.75 -7.01 21.93
CA LEU A 209 -20.90 -7.87 21.65
C LEU A 209 -21.52 -7.58 20.28
N ASP A 210 -21.63 -6.32 19.88
CA ASP A 210 -22.17 -5.88 18.59
C ASP A 210 -21.28 -6.37 17.42
N HIS A 211 -19.96 -6.42 17.63
CA HIS A 211 -19.02 -6.96 16.63
C HIS A 211 -19.24 -8.46 16.47
N ILE A 212 -19.28 -9.23 17.56
CA ILE A 212 -19.33 -10.70 17.50
C ILE A 212 -20.72 -11.30 17.28
N GLY A 213 -21.77 -10.48 17.42
CA GLY A 213 -23.16 -10.94 17.43
C GLY A 213 -23.40 -11.84 18.62
N GLY A 214 -23.42 -11.26 19.82
CA GLY A 214 -23.61 -12.01 21.07
C GLY A 214 -24.42 -11.25 22.10
N THR A 215 -24.74 -11.93 23.20
CA THR A 215 -25.43 -11.33 24.34
C THR A 215 -24.77 -11.79 25.64
N LEU A 216 -24.66 -10.86 26.59
CA LEU A 216 -24.15 -11.08 27.92
C LEU A 216 -25.26 -10.84 28.93
N PHE A 217 -25.54 -11.82 29.79
CA PHE A 217 -26.61 -11.73 30.77
C PHE A 217 -26.30 -12.58 32.02
N PRO A 218 -26.87 -12.27 33.19
CA PRO A 218 -26.84 -13.17 34.33
C PRO A 218 -27.78 -14.36 34.05
N ASP A 219 -27.26 -15.58 34.08
CA ASP A 219 -28.06 -16.79 33.89
C ASP A 219 -29.04 -16.95 35.07
N PRO A 220 -30.35 -17.07 34.82
CA PRO A 220 -31.36 -17.06 35.87
C PRO A 220 -31.31 -18.31 36.77
N GLN A 221 -30.68 -19.41 36.32
CA GLN A 221 -30.56 -20.63 37.09
C GLN A 221 -29.34 -20.60 38.02
N THR A 222 -28.22 -20.11 37.50
CA THR A 222 -26.93 -20.18 38.19
C THR A 222 -26.51 -18.86 38.86
N GLY A 223 -27.06 -17.74 38.41
CA GLY A 223 -26.63 -16.38 38.79
C GLY A 223 -25.27 -15.98 38.20
N LEU A 224 -24.64 -16.83 37.39
CA LEU A 224 -23.36 -16.55 36.75
C LEU A 224 -23.55 -15.71 35.50
N ILE A 225 -22.58 -14.87 35.18
CA ILE A 225 -22.57 -14.10 33.94
C ILE A 225 -22.30 -15.07 32.79
N ARG A 226 -23.21 -15.13 31.82
CA ARG A 226 -23.15 -16.02 30.66
C ARG A 226 -23.02 -15.21 29.38
N LEU A 227 -22.11 -15.66 28.51
CA LEU A 227 -21.93 -15.18 27.15
C LEU A 227 -22.55 -16.18 26.16
N GLU A 228 -23.47 -15.69 25.32
CA GLU A 228 -24.11 -16.48 24.29
C GLU A 228 -23.87 -15.83 22.91
N LEU A 229 -23.34 -16.60 21.95
CA LEU A 229 -23.13 -16.13 20.58
C LEU A 229 -24.35 -16.47 19.71
N HIS A 230 -24.75 -15.55 18.84
CA HIS A 230 -25.82 -15.79 17.88
C HIS A 230 -25.24 -16.57 16.69
N ARG A 231 -25.35 -17.90 16.76
CA ARG A 231 -24.91 -18.83 15.70
C ARG A 231 -26.04 -19.78 15.31
N GLY A 232 -25.92 -20.35 14.11
CA GLY A 232 -26.77 -21.43 13.61
C GLY A 232 -26.22 -22.81 13.98
N GLY A 233 -26.57 -23.84 13.21
CA GLY A 233 -26.00 -25.20 13.35
C GLY A 233 -26.59 -26.03 14.50
N TYR A 234 -27.67 -25.56 15.11
CA TYR A 234 -28.44 -26.33 16.10
C TYR A 234 -29.35 -27.35 15.42
N ASP A 235 -29.63 -28.47 16.10
CA ASP A 235 -30.66 -29.42 15.68
C ASP A 235 -32.04 -28.89 16.09
N VAL A 236 -32.86 -28.53 15.10
CA VAL A 236 -34.22 -28.02 15.28
C VAL A 236 -35.02 -28.96 16.20
N GLY A 237 -34.91 -30.28 16.03
CA GLY A 237 -35.67 -31.25 16.84
C GLY A 237 -35.38 -31.19 18.34
N THR A 238 -34.24 -30.62 18.74
CA THR A 238 -33.81 -30.50 20.15
C THR A 238 -34.21 -29.18 20.81
N LEU A 239 -34.70 -28.21 20.03
CA LEU A 239 -35.09 -26.91 20.56
C LEU A 239 -36.38 -27.01 21.40
N PRO A 240 -36.50 -26.23 22.49
CA PRO A 240 -37.72 -26.16 23.28
C PRO A 240 -38.92 -25.77 22.42
N LEU A 241 -40.02 -26.52 22.55
CA LEU A 241 -41.26 -26.28 21.82
C LEU A 241 -42.25 -25.48 22.68
N PHE A 242 -42.71 -24.36 22.12
CA PHE A 242 -43.81 -23.57 22.61
C PHE A 242 -44.98 -23.69 21.63
N ASP A 243 -46.09 -24.22 22.08
CA ASP A 243 -47.30 -24.43 21.28
C ASP A 243 -48.52 -23.80 21.96
N ASP A 244 -49.68 -23.91 21.32
CA ASP A 244 -50.95 -23.37 21.84
C ASP A 244 -51.38 -24.00 23.19
N SER A 245 -50.66 -25.00 23.72
CA SER A 245 -50.92 -25.61 25.04
C SER A 245 -50.14 -24.98 26.20
N ASN A 246 -48.99 -24.35 25.92
CA ASN A 246 -48.10 -23.79 26.94
C ASN A 246 -47.71 -22.32 26.70
N SER A 247 -48.16 -21.73 25.59
CA SER A 247 -47.84 -20.37 25.20
C SER A 247 -48.96 -19.72 24.38
N GLU A 248 -48.96 -18.39 24.33
CA GLU A 248 -49.85 -17.62 23.47
C GLU A 248 -49.06 -16.53 22.74
N LEU A 249 -49.26 -16.40 21.42
CA LEU A 249 -48.64 -15.36 20.61
C LEU A 249 -49.53 -14.13 20.50
N PHE A 250 -48.93 -12.98 20.75
CA PHE A 250 -49.49 -11.64 20.58
C PHE A 250 -48.67 -10.86 19.58
N ASP A 251 -49.29 -9.82 18.99
CA ASP A 251 -48.61 -8.82 18.17
C ASP A 251 -47.73 -9.46 17.07
N TYR A 252 -48.22 -10.56 16.46
CA TYR A 252 -47.50 -11.25 15.40
C TYR A 252 -47.52 -10.41 14.13
N GLU A 253 -46.34 -10.02 13.69
CA GLU A 253 -46.10 -9.22 12.49
C GLU A 253 -45.23 -10.01 11.53
N THR A 254 -45.70 -10.18 10.29
CA THR A 254 -44.94 -10.81 9.22
C THR A 254 -44.00 -9.80 8.58
N GLY A 255 -42.75 -10.18 8.35
CA GLY A 255 -41.79 -9.32 7.66
C GLY A 255 -42.22 -9.01 6.22
N HIS A 256 -42.06 -7.76 5.78
CA HIS A 256 -42.33 -7.35 4.40
C HIS A 256 -41.06 -6.95 3.67
N LEU A 257 -40.92 -7.40 2.42
CA LEU A 257 -39.74 -7.12 1.61
C LEU A 257 -39.53 -5.61 1.37
N ALA A 258 -40.61 -4.82 1.32
CA ALA A 258 -40.56 -3.37 1.14
C ALA A 258 -39.88 -2.62 2.31
N ASP A 259 -39.82 -3.24 3.49
CA ASP A 259 -39.26 -2.65 4.71
C ASP A 259 -37.83 -3.14 5.00
N THR A 260 -37.30 -4.03 4.15
CA THR A 260 -35.96 -4.60 4.32
C THR A 260 -34.86 -3.71 3.75
N ILE A 261 -33.68 -3.76 4.36
CA ILE A 261 -32.47 -3.15 3.83
C ILE A 261 -31.91 -4.07 2.74
N ASN A 262 -31.46 -3.51 1.62
CA ASN A 262 -30.93 -4.31 0.50
C ASN A 262 -29.48 -3.97 0.14
N GLU A 263 -28.86 -3.02 0.85
CA GLU A 263 -27.44 -2.75 0.85
C GLU A 263 -26.93 -2.51 2.27
N VAL A 264 -25.81 -3.14 2.64
CA VAL A 264 -25.09 -2.82 3.87
C VAL A 264 -23.71 -2.30 3.52
N VAL A 265 -23.26 -1.28 4.25
CA VAL A 265 -21.92 -0.70 4.18
C VAL A 265 -21.28 -0.85 5.56
N VAL A 266 -20.19 -1.61 5.64
CA VAL A 266 -19.40 -1.77 6.87
C VAL A 266 -18.16 -0.89 6.79
N THR A 267 -17.98 -0.04 7.81
CA THR A 267 -16.73 0.68 8.04
C THR A 267 -15.89 -0.08 9.07
N TYR A 268 -14.63 -0.37 8.76
CA TYR A 268 -13.66 -1.04 9.63
C TYR A 268 -12.32 -0.29 9.62
N THR A 269 -11.35 -0.71 10.43
CA THR A 269 -10.03 -0.07 10.49
C THR A 269 -9.04 -0.85 9.64
N ARG A 270 -8.36 -0.20 8.70
CA ARG A 270 -7.40 -0.89 7.84
C ARG A 270 -6.10 -1.21 8.60
N PRO A 271 -5.55 -2.45 8.51
CA PRO A 271 -4.40 -2.86 9.32
C PRO A 271 -3.06 -2.19 8.97
N ASP A 272 -2.89 -1.64 7.76
CA ASP A 272 -1.64 -1.05 7.27
C ASP A 272 -1.49 0.43 7.65
N THR A 273 -2.58 1.19 7.54
CA THR A 273 -2.65 2.64 7.75
C THR A 273 -3.36 3.05 9.04
N ASP A 274 -4.02 2.13 9.75
CA ASP A 274 -4.90 2.41 10.89
C ASP A 274 -6.01 3.45 10.57
N GLN A 275 -6.39 3.57 9.29
CA GLN A 275 -7.41 4.51 8.82
C GLN A 275 -8.74 3.79 8.57
N PRO A 276 -9.88 4.50 8.67
CA PRO A 276 -11.18 3.94 8.31
C PRO A 276 -11.23 3.51 6.84
N ALA A 277 -11.71 2.30 6.58
CA ALA A 277 -11.99 1.75 5.26
C ALA A 277 -13.41 1.18 5.22
N THR A 278 -14.02 1.14 4.04
CA THR A 278 -15.39 0.65 3.87
C THR A 278 -15.45 -0.54 2.91
N VAL A 279 -16.38 -1.46 3.18
CA VAL A 279 -16.75 -2.56 2.29
C VAL A 279 -18.28 -2.63 2.22
N SER A 280 -18.84 -2.83 1.03
CA SER A 280 -20.29 -2.88 0.83
C SER A 280 -20.74 -4.08 0.03
N ALA A 281 -21.98 -4.49 0.29
CA ALA A 281 -22.61 -5.63 -0.35
C ALA A 281 -24.11 -5.38 -0.55
N GLN A 282 -24.63 -5.88 -1.67
CA GLN A 282 -26.02 -5.72 -2.05
C GLN A 282 -26.71 -7.07 -2.28
N ASN A 283 -27.99 -7.14 -1.90
CA ASN A 283 -28.89 -8.22 -2.26
C ASN A 283 -29.66 -7.83 -3.54
N ILE A 284 -29.15 -8.22 -4.71
CA ILE A 284 -29.68 -7.81 -6.01
C ILE A 284 -31.13 -8.25 -6.23
N GLY A 285 -31.51 -9.42 -5.71
CA GLY A 285 -32.91 -9.89 -5.78
C GLY A 285 -33.86 -8.94 -5.04
N ASN A 286 -33.45 -8.51 -3.85
CA ASN A 286 -34.20 -7.55 -3.04
C ASN A 286 -34.22 -6.15 -3.68
N VAL A 287 -33.08 -5.67 -4.22
CA VAL A 287 -33.01 -4.41 -4.98
C VAL A 287 -33.98 -4.42 -6.16
N ASN A 288 -34.01 -5.50 -6.94
CA ASN A 288 -34.92 -5.64 -8.08
C ASN A 288 -36.39 -5.68 -7.65
N ALA A 289 -36.70 -6.33 -6.53
CA ALA A 289 -38.05 -6.41 -6.01
C ALA A 289 -38.57 -5.08 -5.45
N GLN A 290 -37.70 -4.28 -4.83
CA GLN A 290 -38.04 -2.95 -4.31
C GLN A 290 -37.94 -1.83 -5.37
N GLY A 291 -37.21 -2.07 -6.46
CA GLY A 291 -36.97 -1.08 -7.52
C GLY A 291 -36.03 0.07 -7.12
N ARG A 292 -35.38 -0.01 -5.96
CA ARG A 292 -34.42 0.99 -5.44
C ARG A 292 -33.43 0.37 -4.46
N VAL A 293 -32.30 1.05 -4.27
CA VAL A 293 -31.33 0.71 -3.21
C VAL A 293 -31.77 1.36 -1.89
N VAL A 294 -31.82 0.56 -0.84
CA VAL A 294 -32.07 0.96 0.56
C VAL A 294 -30.85 0.54 1.36
N SER A 295 -30.05 1.53 1.74
CA SER A 295 -28.71 1.35 2.31
C SER A 295 -28.69 1.53 3.83
N HIS A 296 -27.89 0.72 4.52
CA HIS A 296 -27.60 0.84 5.94
C HIS A 296 -26.10 0.81 6.21
N ALA A 297 -25.59 1.80 6.92
CA ALA A 297 -24.17 1.88 7.29
C ALA A 297 -23.97 1.46 8.75
N VAL A 298 -22.97 0.62 8.99
CA VAL A 298 -22.59 0.11 10.33
C VAL A 298 -21.08 0.23 10.51
N GLU A 299 -20.64 0.54 11.72
CA GLU A 299 -19.22 0.72 12.06
C GLU A 299 -18.72 -0.41 12.96
N TYR A 300 -17.62 -1.04 12.54
CA TYR A 300 -16.89 -2.07 13.27
C TYR A 300 -15.40 -1.70 13.39
N PRO A 301 -15.06 -0.60 14.09
CA PRO A 301 -13.69 -0.07 14.14
C PRO A 301 -12.69 -1.01 14.80
N MET A 302 -13.14 -2.04 15.54
CA MET A 302 -12.25 -3.00 16.18
C MET A 302 -11.82 -4.14 15.24
N ILE A 303 -12.41 -4.24 14.05
CA ILE A 303 -11.98 -5.19 13.02
C ILE A 303 -10.82 -4.57 12.24
N GLN A 304 -9.69 -5.26 12.26
CA GLN A 304 -8.48 -4.92 11.51
C GLN A 304 -8.12 -5.98 10.46
N ASP A 305 -9.13 -6.74 9.98
CA ASP A 305 -8.96 -7.77 8.97
C ASP A 305 -10.06 -7.64 7.90
N ASP A 306 -9.65 -7.43 6.65
CA ASP A 306 -10.54 -7.22 5.50
C ASP A 306 -11.48 -8.42 5.27
N THR A 307 -10.99 -9.64 5.51
CA THR A 307 -11.76 -10.87 5.29
C THR A 307 -12.84 -11.06 6.34
N LEU A 308 -12.54 -10.71 7.59
CA LEU A 308 -13.46 -10.69 8.71
C LEU A 308 -14.52 -9.60 8.51
N ALA A 309 -14.11 -8.39 8.11
CA ALA A 309 -15.04 -7.30 7.80
C ALA A 309 -16.06 -7.71 6.74
N ALA A 310 -15.61 -8.38 5.66
CA ALA A 310 -16.50 -8.87 4.62
C ALA A 310 -17.44 -10.00 5.09
N ARG A 311 -17.01 -10.85 6.02
CA ARG A 311 -17.88 -11.88 6.63
C ARG A 311 -18.94 -11.28 7.55
N VAL A 312 -18.57 -10.27 8.33
CA VAL A 312 -19.51 -9.54 9.20
C VAL A 312 -20.52 -8.76 8.36
N LEU A 313 -20.07 -8.12 7.28
CA LEU A 313 -20.95 -7.50 6.29
C LEU A 313 -21.99 -8.48 5.74
N ASP A 314 -21.58 -9.68 5.31
CA ASP A 314 -22.51 -10.69 4.78
C ASP A 314 -23.51 -11.16 5.85
N ARG A 315 -23.06 -11.30 7.10
CA ARG A 315 -23.93 -11.64 8.24
C ARG A 315 -25.03 -10.58 8.41
N ASP A 316 -24.66 -9.32 8.40
CA ASP A 316 -25.61 -8.21 8.64
C ASP A 316 -26.53 -8.00 7.45
N LEU A 317 -26.02 -8.04 6.22
CA LEU A 317 -26.85 -7.99 5.02
C LEU A 317 -27.88 -9.11 5.02
N ARG A 318 -27.51 -10.31 5.44
CA ARG A 318 -28.44 -11.43 5.55
C ARG A 318 -29.53 -11.18 6.58
N ALA A 319 -29.17 -10.66 7.75
CA ALA A 319 -30.13 -10.35 8.80
C ALA A 319 -31.10 -9.23 8.39
N LEU A 320 -30.60 -8.17 7.73
CA LEU A 320 -31.39 -6.99 7.40
C LEU A 320 -32.15 -7.08 6.07
N SER A 321 -31.72 -7.96 5.16
CA SER A 321 -32.39 -8.17 3.85
C SER A 321 -33.41 -9.30 3.84
N THR A 322 -33.56 -10.01 4.95
CA THR A 322 -34.57 -11.07 5.12
C THR A 322 -35.80 -10.47 5.79
N PRO A 323 -37.02 -10.64 5.22
CA PRO A 323 -38.25 -10.27 5.91
C PRO A 323 -38.48 -11.27 7.06
N LEU A 324 -38.17 -10.85 8.29
CA LEU A 324 -38.29 -11.69 9.48
C LEU A 324 -39.61 -11.43 10.21
N ASP A 325 -40.26 -12.50 10.65
CA ASP A 325 -41.43 -12.40 11.52
C ASP A 325 -41.03 -11.99 12.94
N VAL A 326 -41.86 -11.17 13.58
CA VAL A 326 -41.70 -10.74 14.97
C VAL A 326 -42.98 -11.03 15.73
N ALA A 327 -42.86 -11.46 16.98
CA ALA A 327 -44.01 -11.67 17.85
C ALA A 327 -43.68 -11.46 19.33
N ARG A 328 -44.71 -11.32 20.14
CA ARG A 328 -44.64 -11.38 21.59
C ARG A 328 -45.21 -12.70 22.07
N LEU A 329 -44.37 -13.52 22.68
CA LEU A 329 -44.73 -14.82 23.24
C LEU A 329 -45.02 -14.65 24.73
N GLU A 330 -46.27 -14.85 25.14
CA GLU A 330 -46.61 -14.98 26.56
C GLU A 330 -46.59 -16.46 26.94
N VAL A 331 -45.72 -16.81 27.88
CA VAL A 331 -45.60 -18.19 28.39
C VAL A 331 -45.97 -18.23 29.86
N ASP A 332 -46.39 -19.40 30.33
CA ASP A 332 -46.53 -19.66 31.75
C ASP A 332 -45.15 -19.96 32.39
N ARG A 333 -45.13 -20.57 33.59
CA ARG A 333 -43.87 -20.91 34.27
C ARG A 333 -43.02 -21.95 33.54
N THR A 334 -43.46 -22.54 32.44
CA THR A 334 -42.66 -23.48 31.64
C THR A 334 -41.46 -22.81 30.96
N GLY A 335 -41.52 -21.50 30.67
CA GLY A 335 -40.42 -20.75 30.07
C GLY A 335 -39.46 -20.09 31.08
N TRP A 336 -39.43 -20.55 32.33
CA TRP A 336 -38.58 -19.99 33.39
C TRP A 336 -37.07 -20.04 33.08
N ASP A 337 -36.65 -20.89 32.15
CA ASP A 337 -35.26 -21.05 31.72
C ASP A 337 -34.95 -20.30 30.41
N LEU A 338 -35.87 -19.50 29.87
CA LEU A 338 -35.64 -18.65 28.70
C LEU A 338 -34.62 -17.54 29.03
N TYR A 339 -33.78 -17.21 28.04
CA TYR A 339 -32.79 -16.14 28.15
C TYR A 339 -32.62 -15.44 26.79
N PRO A 340 -32.17 -14.16 26.78
CA PRO A 340 -31.84 -13.44 25.56
C PRO A 340 -30.85 -14.22 24.67
N GLY A 341 -31.18 -14.34 23.39
CA GLY A 341 -30.40 -15.08 22.41
C GLY A 341 -30.74 -16.57 22.30
N ARG A 342 -31.56 -17.14 23.19
CA ARG A 342 -31.99 -18.55 23.10
C ARG A 342 -32.83 -18.78 21.85
N VAL A 343 -32.61 -19.90 21.17
CA VAL A 343 -33.43 -20.35 20.04
C VAL A 343 -34.52 -21.31 20.53
N ILE A 344 -35.74 -21.11 20.05
CA ILE A 344 -36.94 -21.87 20.42
C ILE A 344 -37.72 -22.25 19.16
N ARG A 345 -38.55 -23.30 19.29
CA ARG A 345 -39.55 -23.67 18.29
C ARG A 345 -40.92 -23.20 18.73
N VAL A 346 -41.68 -22.65 17.80
CA VAL A 346 -43.02 -22.16 18.03
C VAL A 346 -43.98 -22.79 17.02
N THR A 347 -45.09 -23.32 17.52
CA THR A 347 -46.20 -23.84 16.71
C THR A 347 -47.47 -23.12 17.14
N SER A 348 -48.25 -22.59 16.18
CA SER A 348 -49.57 -22.03 16.47
C SER A 348 -50.55 -22.35 15.36
N ALA A 349 -51.57 -23.13 15.70
CA ALA A 349 -52.63 -23.50 14.77
C ALA A 349 -53.46 -22.28 14.35
N LYS A 350 -53.66 -21.31 15.27
CA LYS A 350 -54.41 -20.08 15.03
C LYS A 350 -53.75 -19.21 13.94
N LEU A 351 -52.42 -19.17 13.92
CA LEU A 351 -51.64 -18.38 12.96
C LEU A 351 -51.10 -19.22 11.79
N GLY A 352 -51.39 -20.53 11.74
CA GLY A 352 -50.91 -21.44 10.70
C GLY A 352 -49.41 -21.76 10.77
N ILE A 353 -48.75 -21.50 11.90
CA ILE A 353 -47.33 -21.74 12.10
C ILE A 353 -47.15 -23.21 12.50
N THR A 354 -46.58 -24.03 11.63
CA THR A 354 -46.39 -25.48 11.89
C THR A 354 -45.10 -25.77 12.67
N GLU A 355 -43.98 -25.15 12.26
CA GLU A 355 -42.68 -25.29 12.93
C GLU A 355 -41.83 -24.01 12.68
N GLY A 356 -42.16 -22.94 13.38
CA GLY A 356 -41.41 -21.69 13.31
C GLY A 356 -40.20 -21.71 14.25
N VAL A 357 -39.02 -21.31 13.77
CA VAL A 357 -37.82 -21.18 14.61
C VAL A 357 -37.59 -19.71 14.92
N PHE A 358 -37.59 -19.37 16.20
CA PHE A 358 -37.46 -18.01 16.68
C PHE A 358 -36.31 -17.89 17.69
N ARG A 359 -35.73 -16.70 17.77
CA ARG A 359 -34.75 -16.32 18.78
C ARG A 359 -35.37 -15.33 19.75
N VAL A 360 -35.12 -15.53 21.05
CA VAL A 360 -35.52 -14.61 22.11
C VAL A 360 -34.69 -13.32 21.99
N ALA A 361 -35.35 -12.21 21.69
CA ALA A 361 -34.69 -10.90 21.56
C ALA A 361 -34.64 -10.17 22.91
N HIS A 362 -35.75 -10.18 23.64
CA HIS A 362 -35.87 -9.50 24.92
C HIS A 362 -36.90 -10.21 25.80
N ILE A 363 -36.69 -10.20 27.11
CA ILE A 363 -37.62 -10.76 28.09
C ILE A 363 -38.14 -9.59 28.94
N GLU A 364 -39.45 -9.41 28.94
CA GLU A 364 -40.14 -8.45 29.78
C GLU A 364 -40.65 -9.18 31.03
N GLU A 365 -40.21 -8.73 32.20
CA GLU A 365 -40.74 -9.20 33.47
C GLU A 365 -41.78 -8.20 33.99
N PRO A 366 -43.09 -8.41 33.74
CA PRO A 366 -44.10 -7.68 34.48
C PRO A 366 -43.97 -8.10 35.94
N GLY A 367 -43.73 -7.15 36.84
CA GLY A 367 -43.51 -7.42 38.26
C GLY A 367 -44.59 -8.32 38.88
N LEU A 368 -44.23 -9.03 39.96
CA LEU A 368 -44.98 -10.12 40.61
C LEU A 368 -46.48 -9.90 40.94
N GLU A 369 -47.00 -8.68 40.79
CA GLU A 369 -48.37 -8.31 41.17
C GLU A 369 -49.41 -8.56 40.06
N ALA A 370 -49.02 -8.83 38.81
CA ALA A 370 -49.95 -9.00 37.68
C ALA A 370 -49.69 -10.28 36.87
N ALA A 371 -50.30 -11.38 37.31
CA ALA A 371 -50.30 -12.72 36.68
C ALA A 371 -48.91 -13.41 36.52
N PRO A 372 -48.79 -14.72 36.76
CA PRO A 372 -47.52 -15.46 36.65
C PRO A 372 -47.19 -15.82 35.18
N LYS A 373 -47.23 -14.84 34.27
CA LYS A 373 -46.91 -15.00 32.84
C LYS A 373 -45.62 -14.24 32.49
N LEU A 374 -44.73 -14.88 31.75
CA LEU A 374 -43.52 -14.26 31.20
C LEU A 374 -43.83 -13.74 29.79
N SER A 375 -43.52 -12.47 29.52
CA SER A 375 -43.68 -11.87 28.18
C SER A 375 -42.32 -11.83 27.50
N VAL A 376 -42.21 -12.44 26.32
CA VAL A 376 -40.93 -12.59 25.61
C VAL A 376 -41.07 -12.09 24.19
N ARG A 377 -40.26 -11.11 23.79
CA ARG A 377 -40.18 -10.68 22.39
C ARG A 377 -39.31 -11.66 21.62
N ILE A 378 -39.87 -12.23 20.57
CA ILE A 378 -39.21 -13.23 19.71
C ILE A 378 -39.13 -12.71 18.27
N VAL A 379 -38.02 -13.03 17.60
CA VAL A 379 -37.77 -12.68 16.20
C VAL A 379 -37.37 -13.95 15.46
N GLN A 380 -37.87 -14.15 14.24
CA GLN A 380 -37.54 -15.31 13.44
C GLN A 380 -36.02 -15.46 13.28
N ASP A 381 -35.50 -16.68 13.46
CA ASP A 381 -34.06 -16.89 13.42
C ASP A 381 -33.53 -16.94 11.98
N VAL A 382 -32.59 -16.06 11.66
CA VAL A 382 -31.93 -15.99 10.34
C VAL A 382 -30.64 -16.83 10.28
N PHE A 383 -30.04 -17.14 11.43
CA PHE A 383 -28.73 -17.79 11.52
C PHE A 383 -28.78 -19.29 11.21
N GLY A 384 -29.91 -19.95 11.45
CA GLY A 384 -30.16 -21.37 11.11
C GLY A 384 -30.57 -21.62 9.66
N LEU A 385 -30.91 -20.58 8.88
CA LEU A 385 -31.30 -20.73 7.48
C LEU A 385 -30.08 -21.13 6.61
N SER A 386 -30.30 -21.64 5.39
CA SER A 386 -29.20 -21.87 4.45
C SER A 386 -28.63 -20.55 3.89
N ALA A 387 -27.31 -20.46 3.68
CA ALA A 387 -26.68 -19.29 3.10
C ALA A 387 -27.07 -19.15 1.61
N GLY A 388 -28.03 -18.26 1.31
CA GLY A 388 -28.42 -17.93 -0.07
C GLY A 388 -27.33 -17.10 -0.76
N SER A 389 -26.79 -17.63 -1.86
CA SER A 389 -25.75 -17.00 -2.68
C SER A 389 -26.35 -15.96 -3.65
N TYR A 390 -26.72 -14.77 -3.16
CA TYR A 390 -27.08 -13.62 -4.01
C TYR A 390 -26.46 -12.31 -3.51
N VAL A 391 -25.23 -12.38 -3.01
CA VAL A 391 -24.48 -11.22 -2.54
C VAL A 391 -23.47 -10.80 -3.61
N VAL A 392 -23.66 -9.62 -4.19
CA VAL A 392 -22.62 -8.99 -5.02
C VAL A 392 -21.83 -8.07 -4.10
N ARG A 393 -20.56 -8.42 -3.87
CA ARG A 393 -19.63 -7.60 -3.10
C ARG A 393 -19.04 -6.53 -4.01
N GLN A 394 -19.02 -5.29 -3.52
CA GLN A 394 -18.27 -4.23 -4.16
C GLN A 394 -16.95 -4.04 -3.39
N PRO A 395 -15.78 -4.26 -4.03
CA PRO A 395 -14.51 -4.00 -3.36
C PRO A 395 -14.37 -2.50 -3.07
N SER A 396 -13.62 -2.16 -2.03
CA SER A 396 -13.33 -0.78 -1.70
C SER A 396 -12.59 -0.11 -2.86
N ALA A 397 -13.03 1.09 -3.25
CA ALA A 397 -12.48 1.82 -4.40
C ALA A 397 -11.15 2.58 -4.07
N TRP A 398 -10.60 2.42 -2.86
CA TRP A 398 -9.42 3.16 -2.40
C TRP A 398 -8.22 2.21 -2.21
N VAL A 399 -7.28 2.27 -3.13
CA VAL A 399 -5.94 1.66 -3.04
C VAL A 399 -4.97 2.77 -2.64
N ASP A 400 -4.03 2.52 -1.72
CA ASP A 400 -2.97 3.49 -1.41
C ASP A 400 -2.22 3.84 -2.71
N PRO A 401 -2.21 5.11 -3.14
CA PRO A 401 -1.59 5.51 -4.39
C PRO A 401 -0.06 5.35 -4.39
N VAL A 402 0.57 5.05 -3.26
CA VAL A 402 2.03 4.92 -3.15
C VAL A 402 2.42 3.51 -2.74
N GLN A 403 2.88 2.75 -3.74
CA GLN A 403 3.48 1.44 -3.54
C GLN A 403 4.98 1.58 -3.18
N PRO A 404 5.57 0.60 -2.47
CA PRO A 404 7.01 0.53 -2.28
C PRO A 404 7.74 0.65 -3.61
N VAL A 405 8.85 1.39 -3.61
CA VAL A 405 9.65 1.59 -4.83
C VAL A 405 10.22 0.24 -5.29
N ALA A 406 10.03 -0.09 -6.57
CA ALA A 406 10.54 -1.28 -7.22
C ALA A 406 11.66 -0.94 -8.22
N ASP A 407 12.37 -1.95 -8.73
CA ASP A 407 13.42 -1.75 -9.74
C ASP A 407 12.86 -1.30 -11.09
N LEU A 408 13.61 -0.46 -11.81
CA LEU A 408 13.24 0.00 -13.15
C LEU A 408 13.36 -1.16 -14.14
N ALA A 409 12.27 -1.50 -14.80
CA ALA A 409 12.27 -2.58 -15.79
C ALA A 409 13.09 -2.20 -17.02
N THR A 410 13.07 -0.91 -17.38
CA THR A 410 13.68 -0.39 -18.60
C THR A 410 14.57 0.79 -18.28
N VAL A 411 15.85 0.74 -18.67
CA VAL A 411 16.80 1.86 -18.60
C VAL A 411 17.68 1.81 -19.84
N LEU A 412 17.77 2.93 -20.55
CA LEU A 412 18.71 3.13 -21.65
C LEU A 412 19.95 3.84 -21.10
N LEU A 413 21.11 3.20 -21.24
CA LEU A 413 22.41 3.87 -21.14
C LEU A 413 22.86 4.22 -22.57
N ALA A 414 23.13 5.49 -22.82
CA ALA A 414 23.59 5.96 -24.12
C ALA A 414 24.75 6.94 -23.94
N GLU A 415 25.70 6.91 -24.87
CA GLU A 415 26.72 7.93 -24.95
C GLU A 415 26.16 9.23 -25.55
N ILE A 416 26.50 10.36 -24.94
CA ILE A 416 25.99 11.67 -25.34
C ILE A 416 26.56 12.05 -26.73
N PRO A 417 25.72 12.33 -27.76
CA PRO A 417 26.19 12.74 -29.08
C PRO A 417 26.81 14.14 -29.07
N TYR A 418 27.68 14.41 -30.06
CA TYR A 418 28.28 15.74 -30.27
C TYR A 418 27.24 16.87 -30.29
N TYR A 419 26.10 16.65 -30.96
CA TYR A 419 25.02 17.64 -31.05
C TYR A 419 24.50 18.06 -29.67
N HIS A 420 24.31 17.11 -28.76
CA HIS A 420 23.83 17.40 -27.40
C HIS A 420 24.88 18.15 -26.59
N LEU A 421 26.16 17.77 -26.70
CA LEU A 421 27.25 18.49 -26.04
C LEU A 421 27.39 19.92 -26.56
N ALA A 422 27.36 20.12 -27.88
CA ALA A 422 27.49 21.43 -28.51
C ALA A 422 26.37 22.42 -28.12
N LEU A 423 25.18 21.91 -27.76
CA LEU A 423 24.06 22.73 -27.29
C LEU A 423 24.10 23.05 -25.80
N ASN A 424 24.76 22.22 -24.99
CA ASN A 424 24.72 22.32 -23.53
C ASN A 424 26.05 22.77 -22.89
N LEU A 425 27.16 22.67 -23.62
CA LEU A 425 28.46 23.19 -23.21
C LEU A 425 28.75 24.54 -23.86
N ARG A 426 29.53 25.37 -23.18
CA ARG A 426 30.07 26.60 -23.79
C ARG A 426 31.12 26.21 -24.84
N PRO A 427 31.27 26.96 -25.94
CA PRO A 427 32.25 26.64 -26.98
C PRO A 427 33.67 26.41 -26.45
N ALA A 428 34.12 27.20 -25.48
CA ALA A 428 35.44 27.05 -24.87
C ALA A 428 35.60 25.75 -24.04
N ASP A 429 34.53 25.28 -23.40
CA ASP A 429 34.57 24.01 -22.64
C ASP A 429 34.58 22.81 -23.60
N LEU A 430 33.86 22.92 -24.72
CA LEU A 430 33.84 21.90 -25.78
C LEU A 430 35.18 21.79 -26.49
N GLU A 431 35.83 22.92 -26.81
CA GLU A 431 37.17 22.97 -27.43
C GLU A 431 38.27 22.43 -26.50
N ALA A 432 38.05 22.43 -25.18
CA ALA A 432 39.00 21.92 -24.20
C ALA A 432 38.99 20.38 -24.08
N LEU A 433 37.97 19.70 -24.61
CA LEU A 433 37.90 18.24 -24.59
C LEU A 433 38.95 17.64 -25.53
N LEU A 434 39.81 16.78 -24.99
CA LEU A 434 40.82 16.08 -25.79
C LEU A 434 40.14 14.99 -26.64
N PRO A 435 40.65 14.70 -27.87
CA PRO A 435 40.17 13.56 -28.64
C PRO A 435 40.10 12.28 -27.81
N ASP A 436 39.13 11.42 -28.13
CA ASP A 436 38.80 10.21 -27.35
C ASP A 436 38.16 10.48 -25.98
N TYR A 437 37.26 11.47 -25.92
CA TYR A 437 36.33 11.69 -24.80
C TYR A 437 34.97 11.01 -25.02
N GLY A 438 34.33 10.62 -23.92
CA GLY A 438 32.95 10.10 -23.90
C GLY A 438 32.24 10.43 -22.59
N PHE A 439 30.94 10.65 -22.68
CA PHE A 439 30.05 10.91 -21.54
C PHE A 439 28.82 10.01 -21.64
N VAL A 440 28.35 9.50 -20.50
CA VAL A 440 27.22 8.56 -20.44
C VAL A 440 25.99 9.28 -19.91
N GLN A 441 24.83 8.98 -20.48
CA GLN A 441 23.55 9.43 -19.96
C GLN A 441 22.59 8.25 -19.81
N ALA A 442 21.88 8.22 -18.69
CA ALA A 442 20.85 7.25 -18.39
C ALA A 442 19.46 7.86 -18.58
N PHE A 443 18.59 7.12 -19.26
CA PHE A 443 17.19 7.46 -19.47
C PHE A 443 16.30 6.32 -19.00
N ALA A 444 15.22 6.65 -18.31
CA ALA A 444 14.25 5.68 -17.87
C ALA A 444 12.82 6.25 -18.03
N PRO A 445 11.84 5.40 -18.41
CA PRO A 445 10.43 5.76 -18.32
C PRO A 445 9.96 5.81 -16.86
N ARG A 446 8.87 6.54 -16.62
CA ARG A 446 8.15 6.48 -15.35
C ARG A 446 7.26 5.23 -15.36
N ASP A 447 7.77 4.13 -14.80
CA ASP A 447 7.02 2.86 -14.72
C ASP A 447 5.83 2.97 -13.75
N GLU A 448 5.87 3.86 -12.75
CA GLU A 448 4.82 4.06 -11.74
C GLU A 448 4.57 5.56 -11.47
N GLN A 449 3.30 5.99 -11.36
CA GLN A 449 2.94 7.41 -11.33
C GLN A 449 3.46 8.13 -10.08
N SER A 450 3.62 7.40 -8.96
CA SER A 450 4.15 7.94 -7.70
C SER A 450 5.65 8.26 -7.74
N TRP A 451 6.38 7.81 -8.78
CA TRP A 451 7.82 8.02 -8.90
C TRP A 451 8.12 9.33 -9.64
N TYR A 452 8.98 10.17 -9.06
CA TYR A 452 9.26 11.50 -9.61
C TYR A 452 10.70 11.70 -10.10
N SER A 453 11.66 10.89 -9.65
CA SER A 453 13.07 10.95 -10.12
C SER A 453 13.77 9.62 -9.89
N PHE A 454 14.99 9.48 -10.39
CA PHE A 454 15.87 8.36 -10.08
C PHE A 454 17.31 8.81 -9.85
N ASP A 455 18.02 8.08 -9.02
CA ASP A 455 19.43 8.30 -8.70
C ASP A 455 20.31 7.34 -9.50
N LEU A 456 21.39 7.85 -10.09
CA LEU A 456 22.34 7.08 -10.87
C LEU A 456 23.60 6.82 -10.03
N HIS A 457 23.87 5.55 -9.74
CA HIS A 457 25.06 5.12 -9.02
C HIS A 457 26.05 4.47 -9.98
N TYR A 458 27.32 4.81 -9.84
CA TYR A 458 28.40 4.31 -10.69
C TYR A 458 29.23 3.22 -9.99
N SER A 459 29.76 2.30 -10.80
CA SER A 459 30.77 1.33 -10.42
C SER A 459 31.77 1.11 -11.57
N PRO A 460 33.09 1.03 -11.29
CA PRO A 460 34.08 0.66 -12.29
C PRO A 460 34.14 -0.85 -12.56
N ASP A 461 33.62 -1.70 -11.66
CA ASP A 461 33.85 -3.15 -11.66
C ASP A 461 32.56 -4.00 -11.57
N ASN A 462 31.40 -3.36 -11.50
CA ASN A 462 30.09 -3.98 -11.24
C ASN A 462 29.94 -4.65 -9.87
N ILE A 463 30.91 -4.49 -8.97
CA ILE A 463 30.90 -5.11 -7.64
C ILE A 463 30.67 -4.02 -6.60
N THR A 464 31.47 -2.96 -6.66
CA THR A 464 31.43 -1.88 -5.68
C THR A 464 30.81 -0.64 -6.31
N TYR A 465 29.57 -0.36 -5.92
CA TYR A 465 28.87 0.86 -6.29
C TYR A 465 29.09 1.94 -5.22
N ALA A 466 29.26 3.19 -5.65
CA ALA A 466 29.36 4.33 -4.75
C ALA A 466 28.08 4.48 -3.92
N ALA A 467 28.23 4.79 -2.62
CA ALA A 467 27.09 4.97 -1.70
C ALA A 467 26.29 6.23 -2.03
N GLU A 468 26.97 7.31 -2.41
CA GLU A 468 26.34 8.53 -2.90
C GLU A 468 26.02 8.43 -4.40
N PRO A 469 24.90 9.00 -4.85
CA PRO A 469 24.59 9.05 -6.27
C PRO A 469 25.59 9.92 -7.02
N LEU A 470 25.99 9.46 -8.20
CA LEU A 470 26.82 10.23 -9.13
C LEU A 470 26.02 11.40 -9.72
N ALA A 471 24.75 11.15 -10.04
CA ALA A 471 23.82 12.12 -10.60
C ALA A 471 22.38 11.71 -10.28
N SER A 472 21.45 12.66 -10.35
CA SER A 472 20.01 12.39 -10.30
C SER A 472 19.37 12.81 -11.62
N GLY A 473 18.41 12.02 -12.09
CA GLY A 473 17.70 12.24 -13.35
C GLY A 473 16.19 12.25 -13.17
N THR A 474 15.50 12.80 -14.16
CA THR A 474 14.04 12.74 -14.25
C THR A 474 13.60 11.72 -15.30
N PHE A 475 12.42 11.13 -15.10
CA PHE A 475 11.87 10.18 -16.06
C PHE A 475 11.43 10.86 -17.35
N GLY A 476 11.73 10.24 -18.49
CA GLY A 476 11.40 10.76 -19.82
C GLY A 476 10.42 9.87 -20.58
N PRO A 477 9.78 10.39 -21.64
CA PRO A 477 8.81 9.63 -22.40
C PRO A 477 9.47 8.55 -23.26
N VAL A 478 8.79 7.40 -23.37
CA VAL A 478 9.22 6.25 -24.17
C VAL A 478 8.04 5.74 -25.00
N LEU A 479 8.25 5.54 -26.30
CA LEU A 479 7.23 5.07 -27.23
C LEU A 479 7.56 3.65 -27.71
N GLN A 480 6.63 2.71 -27.57
CA GLN A 480 6.75 1.34 -28.07
C GLN A 480 6.19 1.27 -29.50
N LEU A 481 6.96 0.72 -30.45
CA LEU A 481 6.46 0.52 -31.81
C LEU A 481 5.36 -0.56 -31.83
N GLY A 482 4.34 -0.34 -32.67
CA GLY A 482 3.27 -1.30 -32.94
C GLY A 482 3.43 -2.06 -34.25
N ALA A 483 4.34 -1.63 -35.12
CA ALA A 483 4.68 -2.29 -36.36
C ALA A 483 6.17 -2.05 -36.68
N GLY A 484 6.77 -2.98 -37.44
CA GLY A 484 8.13 -2.79 -37.93
C GLY A 484 8.22 -1.67 -38.97
N ILE A 485 9.40 -1.06 -39.07
CA ILE A 485 9.70 0.00 -40.04
C ILE A 485 10.95 -0.35 -40.86
N GLY A 486 10.89 -0.03 -42.16
CA GLY A 486 12.02 -0.09 -43.08
C GLY A 486 13.04 1.04 -42.83
N ARG A 487 14.06 1.15 -43.67
CA ARG A 487 15.15 2.15 -43.49
C ARG A 487 14.75 3.58 -43.83
N LEU A 488 13.71 3.78 -44.64
CA LEU A 488 13.30 5.09 -45.12
C LEU A 488 11.91 5.51 -44.64
N ASP A 489 11.19 4.64 -43.93
CA ASP A 489 9.86 4.92 -43.42
C ASP A 489 9.91 5.98 -42.33
N THR A 490 9.14 7.05 -42.48
CA THR A 490 9.15 8.20 -41.53
C THR A 490 7.94 8.22 -40.61
N LEU A 491 6.91 7.43 -40.92
CA LEU A 491 5.70 7.30 -40.11
C LEU A 491 5.85 6.10 -39.16
N LEU A 492 5.69 6.33 -37.86
CA LEU A 492 5.72 5.28 -36.86
C LEU A 492 4.30 4.93 -36.39
N THR A 493 3.99 3.65 -36.38
CA THR A 493 2.85 3.11 -35.63
C THR A 493 3.29 2.88 -34.20
N ILE A 494 2.67 3.55 -33.23
CA ILE A 494 2.99 3.41 -31.81
C ILE A 494 1.89 2.58 -31.11
N ALA A 495 2.29 1.51 -30.42
CA ALA A 495 1.38 0.63 -29.69
C ALA A 495 1.05 1.18 -28.29
N SER A 496 2.05 1.73 -27.61
CA SER A 496 1.90 2.34 -26.29
C SER A 496 2.95 3.43 -26.08
N ALA A 497 2.66 4.34 -25.16
CA ALA A 497 3.51 5.46 -24.82
C ALA A 497 3.51 5.68 -23.30
N THR A 498 4.69 5.85 -22.72
CA THR A 498 4.84 6.34 -21.34
C THR A 498 5.06 7.84 -21.36
N ASP A 499 4.33 8.56 -20.49
CA ASP A 499 4.31 10.03 -20.43
C ASP A 499 4.11 10.73 -21.81
N PRO A 500 3.11 10.34 -22.61
CA PRO A 500 2.88 10.89 -23.97
C PRO A 500 2.72 12.41 -24.00
N GLN A 501 2.27 13.02 -22.90
CA GLN A 501 2.14 14.47 -22.74
C GLN A 501 3.47 15.23 -22.73
N LEU A 502 4.60 14.54 -22.50
CA LEU A 502 5.94 15.15 -22.47
C LEU A 502 6.61 15.17 -23.85
N VAL A 503 6.06 14.45 -24.83
CA VAL A 503 6.58 14.40 -26.20
C VAL A 503 6.14 15.65 -26.97
N ALA A 504 7.09 16.28 -27.66
CA ALA A 504 6.87 17.49 -28.45
C ALA A 504 7.63 17.44 -29.79
N VAL A 505 7.11 18.16 -30.78
CA VAL A 505 7.78 18.31 -32.09
C VAL A 505 9.11 19.06 -31.92
N GLY A 506 10.15 18.61 -32.63
CA GLY A 506 11.52 19.11 -32.54
C GLY A 506 12.38 18.42 -31.48
N GLN A 507 11.77 17.57 -30.63
CA GLN A 507 12.53 16.69 -29.75
C GLN A 507 13.19 15.57 -30.53
N TYR A 508 14.24 15.01 -29.96
CA TYR A 508 14.98 13.90 -30.55
C TYR A 508 15.13 12.76 -29.56
N GLY A 509 15.38 11.58 -30.12
CA GLY A 509 15.45 10.35 -29.36
C GLY A 509 16.28 9.27 -30.03
N VAL A 510 16.43 8.17 -29.31
CA VAL A 510 17.10 6.96 -29.77
C VAL A 510 16.05 5.88 -29.95
N LEU A 511 15.89 5.43 -31.19
CA LEU A 511 15.14 4.24 -31.54
C LEU A 511 16.08 3.03 -31.37
N ILE A 512 15.72 2.09 -30.49
CA ILE A 512 16.60 0.99 -30.10
C ILE A 512 15.87 -0.36 -30.08
N GLU A 513 16.57 -1.40 -30.55
CA GLU A 513 16.17 -2.80 -30.49
C GLU A 513 17.41 -3.68 -30.28
N GLY A 514 17.55 -4.26 -29.09
CA GLY A 514 18.78 -4.97 -28.70
C GLY A 514 19.99 -4.04 -28.74
N ALA A 515 21.00 -4.40 -29.54
CA ALA A 515 22.20 -3.59 -29.76
C ALA A 515 22.11 -2.64 -30.97
N VAL A 516 20.96 -2.60 -31.67
CA VAL A 516 20.76 -1.74 -32.84
C VAL A 516 20.12 -0.44 -32.38
N GLU A 517 20.78 0.68 -32.66
CA GLU A 517 20.27 2.03 -32.37
C GLU A 517 20.24 2.93 -33.62
N GLU A 518 19.29 3.85 -33.65
CA GLU A 518 19.18 4.93 -34.62
C GLU A 518 18.70 6.21 -33.91
N MET A 519 19.37 7.33 -34.13
CA MET A 519 18.92 8.63 -33.62
C MET A 519 17.92 9.25 -34.58
N VAL A 520 16.82 9.76 -34.03
CA VAL A 520 15.70 10.30 -34.81
C VAL A 520 15.22 11.63 -34.21
N GLU A 521 14.60 12.48 -35.03
CA GLU A 521 13.92 13.70 -34.58
C GLU A 521 12.41 13.53 -34.80
N ILE A 522 11.60 13.92 -33.83
CA ILE A 522 10.13 13.89 -33.92
C ILE A 522 9.64 15.14 -34.65
N THR A 523 9.03 14.97 -35.82
CA THR A 523 8.53 16.07 -36.66
C THR A 523 7.01 16.23 -36.59
N ALA A 524 6.29 15.22 -36.14
CA ALA A 524 4.86 15.30 -35.84
C ALA A 524 4.51 14.35 -34.70
N TRP A 525 3.65 14.80 -33.79
CA TRP A 525 3.19 14.03 -32.63
C TRP A 525 1.73 14.37 -32.30
N ASN A 526 0.93 13.35 -32.02
CA ASN A 526 -0.41 13.50 -31.45
C ASN A 526 -0.53 12.61 -30.21
N PRO A 527 -0.66 13.17 -28.99
CA PRO A 527 -0.69 12.38 -27.75
C PRO A 527 -1.97 11.54 -27.57
N THR A 528 -3.05 11.84 -28.32
CA THR A 528 -4.32 11.09 -28.24
C THR A 528 -4.34 9.90 -29.19
N THR A 529 -3.87 10.08 -30.44
CA THR A 529 -3.85 9.00 -31.45
C THR A 529 -2.51 8.29 -31.52
N LEU A 530 -1.49 8.77 -30.81
CA LEU A 530 -0.08 8.35 -30.85
C LEU A 530 0.55 8.42 -32.26
N ALA A 531 -0.06 9.18 -33.18
CA ALA A 531 0.45 9.37 -34.53
C ALA A 531 1.80 10.11 -34.46
N THR A 532 2.86 9.45 -34.95
CA THR A 532 4.24 9.94 -34.82
C THR A 532 4.93 9.94 -36.18
N THR A 533 5.53 11.07 -36.55
CA THR A 533 6.39 11.17 -37.73
C THR A 533 7.79 11.61 -37.30
N ILE A 534 8.82 11.05 -37.93
CA ILE A 534 10.21 11.31 -37.60
C ILE A 534 11.07 11.69 -38.81
N LYS A 535 12.17 12.41 -38.56
CA LYS A 535 13.35 12.37 -39.43
C LYS A 535 14.21 11.17 -39.07
N ARG A 536 14.65 10.45 -40.10
CA ARG A 536 15.51 9.27 -39.97
C ARG A 536 16.98 9.66 -39.84
N ALA A 537 17.68 8.87 -39.04
CA ALA A 537 19.13 8.86 -38.88
C ALA A 537 19.78 10.24 -38.80
N VAL A 538 19.38 10.99 -37.77
CA VAL A 538 19.99 12.28 -37.44
C VAL A 538 21.30 12.08 -36.69
N MET A 539 22.08 13.16 -36.51
CA MET A 539 23.38 13.14 -35.83
C MET A 539 24.33 12.09 -36.43
N ASP A 540 25.06 11.34 -35.61
CA ASP A 540 26.06 10.34 -35.99
C ASP A 540 25.48 8.96 -36.31
N SER A 541 24.15 8.82 -36.38
CA SER A 541 23.49 7.54 -36.70
C SER A 541 23.26 7.33 -38.21
N VAL A 542 22.94 6.09 -38.60
CA VAL A 542 22.59 5.67 -39.97
C VAL A 542 21.25 4.92 -39.99
N PRO A 543 20.49 4.93 -41.10
CA PRO A 543 19.17 4.31 -41.12
C PRO A 543 19.20 2.79 -40.92
N ARG A 544 18.35 2.30 -40.01
CA ARG A 544 18.20 0.88 -39.66
C ARG A 544 16.77 0.39 -39.92
N THR A 545 16.58 -0.92 -39.88
CA THR A 545 15.24 -1.53 -39.85
C THR A 545 14.94 -1.93 -38.43
N PHE A 546 13.69 -1.77 -38.01
CA PHE A 546 13.24 -2.14 -36.67
C PHE A 546 11.98 -2.98 -36.74
N THR A 547 11.79 -3.86 -35.76
CA THR A 547 10.53 -4.57 -35.58
C THR A 547 9.62 -3.82 -34.59
N ALA A 548 8.43 -4.35 -34.34
CA ALA A 548 7.53 -3.83 -33.30
C ALA A 548 8.13 -3.94 -31.88
N ALA A 549 9.23 -4.70 -31.67
CA ALA A 549 9.90 -4.77 -30.38
C ALA A 549 10.69 -3.49 -30.04
N ALA A 550 11.01 -2.65 -31.03
CA ALA A 550 11.81 -1.45 -30.83
C ALA A 550 11.10 -0.38 -29.99
N ARG A 551 11.89 0.40 -29.26
CA ARG A 551 11.42 1.51 -28.42
C ARG A 551 12.12 2.80 -28.81
N LEU A 552 11.38 3.89 -28.86
CA LEU A 552 11.93 5.24 -29.00
C LEU A 552 12.00 5.90 -27.62
N PHE A 553 13.22 6.11 -27.13
CA PHE A 553 13.49 6.92 -25.94
C PHE A 553 13.69 8.37 -26.37
N VAL A 554 12.92 9.32 -25.84
CA VAL A 554 13.08 10.73 -26.17
C VAL A 554 14.19 11.35 -25.31
N THR A 555 15.42 11.28 -25.84
CA THR A 555 16.65 11.64 -25.13
C THR A 555 16.95 13.13 -25.06
N SER A 556 16.10 13.99 -25.64
CA SER A 556 16.14 15.44 -25.38
C SER A 556 15.56 15.81 -24.01
N PHE A 557 14.92 14.88 -23.30
CA PHE A 557 14.42 15.08 -21.94
C PHE A 557 15.56 14.94 -20.91
N PRO A 558 15.56 15.68 -19.78
CA PRO A 558 16.60 15.53 -18.76
C PRO A 558 16.59 14.13 -18.12
N GLY A 559 17.56 13.29 -18.49
CA GLY A 559 17.91 12.05 -17.78
C GLY A 559 18.92 12.29 -16.66
N ALA A 560 19.66 11.26 -16.25
CA ALA A 560 20.82 11.39 -15.36
C ALA A 560 22.11 11.32 -16.19
N ALA A 561 22.96 12.36 -16.13
CA ALA A 561 24.21 12.41 -16.91
C ALA A 561 25.43 12.18 -16.00
N ASP A 562 26.33 11.32 -16.46
CA ASP A 562 27.67 11.17 -15.91
C ASP A 562 28.59 12.22 -16.54
N ASN A 563 28.94 13.23 -15.75
CA ASN A 563 29.82 14.32 -16.19
C ASN A 563 31.32 13.97 -16.10
N THR A 564 31.66 12.72 -15.77
CA THR A 564 33.03 12.23 -15.78
C THR A 564 33.45 11.95 -17.21
N GLU A 565 34.58 12.52 -17.64
CA GLU A 565 35.19 12.17 -18.92
C GLU A 565 35.70 10.72 -18.88
N ARG A 566 35.31 9.93 -19.88
CA ARG A 566 35.63 8.51 -20.01
C ARG A 566 36.35 8.24 -21.33
N THR A 567 37.22 7.24 -21.31
CA THR A 567 38.11 6.94 -22.45
C THR A 567 37.54 5.85 -23.38
N ASP A 568 38.05 5.79 -24.62
CA ASP A 568 37.61 4.78 -25.61
C ASP A 568 37.81 3.35 -25.10
N ALA A 569 36.82 2.50 -25.37
CA ALA A 569 36.71 1.11 -24.92
C ALA A 569 36.58 0.90 -23.39
N GLU A 570 36.50 1.96 -22.59
CA GLU A 570 36.17 1.84 -21.16
C GLU A 570 34.75 1.29 -20.99
N THR A 571 34.56 0.37 -20.04
CA THR A 571 33.22 -0.15 -19.69
C THR A 571 32.81 0.37 -18.33
N ALA A 572 31.72 1.13 -18.30
CA ALA A 572 31.18 1.73 -17.10
C ALA A 572 29.90 1.03 -16.65
N TRP A 573 29.74 0.83 -15.34
CA TRP A 573 28.57 0.18 -14.75
C TRP A 573 27.72 1.17 -13.96
N TYR A 574 26.41 1.05 -14.11
CA TYR A 574 25.43 1.94 -13.50
C TYR A 574 24.23 1.20 -12.94
N LYS A 575 23.70 1.72 -11.84
CA LYS A 575 22.38 1.37 -11.30
C LYS A 575 21.53 2.63 -11.24
N ALA A 576 20.30 2.53 -11.75
CA ALA A 576 19.30 3.59 -11.65
C ALA A 576 18.28 3.23 -10.57
N LEU A 577 18.20 4.03 -9.52
CA LEU A 577 17.37 3.78 -8.36
C LEU A 577 16.19 4.76 -8.38
N PRO A 578 14.96 4.32 -8.71
CA PRO A 578 13.80 5.19 -8.67
C PRO A 578 13.52 5.71 -7.26
N ARG A 579 12.80 6.83 -7.19
CA ARG A 579 12.46 7.55 -5.95
C ARG A 579 11.00 7.96 -5.95
N ASN A 580 10.32 7.71 -4.83
CA ASN A 580 8.99 8.21 -4.53
C ASN A 580 9.00 9.05 -3.24
N ARG A 581 7.83 9.34 -2.66
CA ARG A 581 7.73 10.15 -1.43
C ARG A 581 8.28 9.42 -0.18
N ASP A 582 8.28 8.09 -0.18
CA ASP A 582 8.62 7.25 0.97
C ASP A 582 10.11 6.89 1.00
N GLY A 583 10.78 6.89 -0.15
CA GLY A 583 12.23 6.70 -0.21
C GLY A 583 12.77 6.48 -1.62
N VAL A 584 14.02 6.00 -1.65
CA VAL A 584 14.76 5.58 -2.84
C VAL A 584 14.86 4.06 -2.81
N LEU A 585 14.83 3.40 -3.98
CA LEU A 585 15.09 1.97 -4.07
C LEU A 585 16.44 1.62 -3.41
N ALA A 586 16.50 0.54 -2.63
CA ALA A 586 17.76 0.09 -2.06
C ALA A 586 18.76 -0.33 -3.17
N LEU A 587 20.02 0.11 -3.07
CA LEU A 587 21.08 -0.16 -4.05
C LEU A 587 21.30 -1.64 -4.34
N GLY A 588 21.11 -2.50 -3.34
CA GLY A 588 21.19 -3.96 -3.48
C GLY A 588 20.08 -4.57 -4.35
N SER A 589 18.94 -3.89 -4.45
CA SER A 589 17.76 -4.35 -5.20
C SER A 589 17.71 -3.84 -6.65
N ALA A 590 18.57 -2.89 -7.01
CA ALA A 590 18.62 -2.32 -8.36
C ALA A 590 19.48 -3.15 -9.33
N THR A 591 19.00 -3.32 -10.57
CA THR A 591 19.71 -4.03 -11.63
C THR A 591 20.88 -3.21 -12.18
N GLY A 592 22.09 -3.77 -12.12
CA GLY A 592 23.29 -3.19 -12.72
C GLY A 592 23.28 -3.32 -14.23
N ARG A 593 23.70 -2.26 -14.93
CA ARG A 593 23.75 -2.16 -16.39
C ARG A 593 25.09 -1.58 -16.80
N SER A 594 25.59 -1.95 -17.98
CA SER A 594 26.86 -1.43 -18.48
C SER A 594 26.74 -0.78 -19.85
N LEU A 595 27.69 0.11 -20.13
CA LEU A 595 27.95 0.67 -21.44
C LEU A 595 29.45 0.68 -21.69
N THR A 596 29.88 0.13 -22.83
CA THR A 596 31.25 0.24 -23.32
C THR A 596 31.32 1.44 -24.26
N LEU A 597 32.19 2.40 -23.95
CA LEU A 597 32.27 3.64 -24.70
C LEU A 597 32.99 3.44 -26.05
N ALA A 598 32.41 4.01 -27.10
CA ALA A 598 32.95 4.14 -28.45
C ALA A 598 33.31 5.60 -28.80
N ASN A 599 33.14 6.52 -27.86
CA ASN A 599 33.52 7.93 -27.92
C ASN A 599 32.87 8.61 -29.12
N ARG A 600 31.57 8.34 -29.28
CA ARG A 600 30.82 8.69 -30.50
C ARG A 600 30.79 10.19 -30.78
N ALA A 601 30.83 11.02 -29.74
CA ALA A 601 30.91 12.47 -29.89
C ALA A 601 32.23 12.95 -30.53
N SER A 602 33.33 12.22 -30.32
CA SER A 602 34.65 12.54 -30.86
C SER A 602 34.85 12.05 -32.31
N ARG A 603 33.92 11.26 -32.86
CA ARG A 603 33.95 10.76 -34.24
C ARG A 603 33.19 11.66 -35.23
N PRO A 604 33.65 11.75 -36.50
CA PRO A 604 32.92 12.48 -37.55
C PRO A 604 31.60 11.76 -37.89
N TYR A 605 30.64 12.50 -38.43
CA TYR A 605 29.36 11.92 -38.85
C TYR A 605 29.52 10.96 -40.05
N PRO A 606 28.74 9.87 -40.10
CA PRO A 606 28.78 8.91 -41.20
C PRO A 606 28.26 9.55 -42.50
N PRO A 607 28.61 9.00 -43.69
CA PRO A 607 28.10 9.52 -44.96
C PRO A 607 26.57 9.50 -45.01
N GLY A 608 25.98 10.61 -45.46
CA GLY A 608 24.56 10.77 -45.73
C GLY A 608 24.18 10.30 -47.13
N ASN A 609 22.89 10.14 -47.38
CA ASN A 609 22.32 10.03 -48.72
C ASN A 609 23.02 9.01 -49.65
N LEU A 610 23.52 7.91 -49.08
CA LEU A 610 24.27 6.90 -49.82
C LEU A 610 23.36 6.18 -50.81
N ARG A 611 23.75 6.20 -52.08
CA ARG A 611 23.07 5.51 -53.18
C ARG A 611 24.05 4.56 -53.87
N VAL A 612 23.55 3.37 -54.15
CA VAL A 612 24.22 2.36 -54.99
C VAL A 612 23.45 2.33 -56.31
N ASN A 613 24.11 2.64 -57.43
CA ASN A 613 23.50 2.71 -58.76
C ASN A 613 22.20 3.53 -58.74
N THR A 614 22.23 4.71 -58.12
CA THR A 614 21.11 5.66 -57.93
C THR A 614 20.01 5.23 -56.96
N GLN A 615 20.04 4.01 -56.43
CA GLN A 615 19.03 3.47 -55.52
C GLN A 615 19.51 3.45 -54.06
N TYR A 616 18.56 3.57 -53.13
CA TYR A 616 18.82 3.33 -51.71
C TYR A 616 18.66 1.84 -51.40
N TYR A 617 19.69 1.25 -50.79
CA TYR A 617 19.68 -0.14 -50.31
C TYR A 617 19.12 -1.17 -51.33
N PRO A 618 19.63 -1.22 -52.58
CA PRO A 618 19.17 -2.21 -53.55
C PRO A 618 19.45 -3.63 -53.05
N ALA A 619 18.48 -4.55 -53.24
CA ALA A 619 18.64 -5.95 -52.85
C ALA A 619 19.66 -6.70 -53.72
N SER A 620 19.85 -6.25 -54.96
CA SER A 620 20.87 -6.73 -55.88
C SER A 620 21.22 -5.64 -56.88
N ILE A 621 22.43 -5.68 -57.41
CA ILE A 621 22.84 -4.92 -58.60
C ILE A 621 22.89 -5.90 -59.79
N GLY A 622 22.61 -5.44 -61.01
CA GLY A 622 22.71 -6.29 -62.19
C GLY A 622 24.13 -6.83 -62.35
N THR A 623 24.27 -8.07 -62.83
CA THR A 623 25.57 -8.75 -62.98
C THR A 623 26.51 -8.08 -64.00
N THR A 624 25.98 -7.16 -64.82
CA THR A 624 26.73 -6.35 -65.79
C THR A 624 26.74 -4.87 -65.45
N ASP A 625 26.13 -4.46 -64.34
CA ASP A 625 26.04 -3.05 -63.98
C ASP A 625 27.36 -2.56 -63.37
N GLN A 626 27.82 -1.38 -63.79
CA GLN A 626 28.94 -0.73 -63.14
C GLN A 626 28.54 -0.28 -61.72
N LEU A 627 29.30 -0.68 -60.70
CA LEU A 627 29.10 -0.21 -59.33
C LEU A 627 29.42 1.28 -59.22
N THR A 628 28.38 2.10 -59.01
CA THR A 628 28.48 3.53 -58.76
C THR A 628 27.98 3.84 -57.36
N LEU A 629 28.82 4.48 -56.56
CA LEU A 629 28.47 4.95 -55.23
C LEU A 629 28.44 6.48 -55.22
N ALA A 630 27.38 7.04 -54.67
CA ALA A 630 27.26 8.47 -54.40
C ALA A 630 26.77 8.65 -52.97
N TRP A 631 27.30 9.62 -52.24
CA TRP A 631 26.87 9.95 -50.89
C TRP A 631 26.98 11.45 -50.67
N ALA A 632 26.29 11.95 -49.66
CA ALA A 632 26.41 13.30 -49.16
C ALA A 632 27.38 13.35 -47.97
N HIS A 633 28.22 14.37 -47.94
CA HIS A 633 29.03 14.70 -46.77
C HIS A 633 28.14 15.19 -45.62
N ARG A 634 28.58 14.89 -44.40
CA ARG A 634 27.97 15.33 -43.14
C ARG A 634 29.08 15.85 -42.23
N ASP A 635 28.79 16.91 -41.50
CA ASP A 635 29.74 17.62 -40.65
C ASP A 635 29.08 17.94 -39.32
N ARG A 636 29.59 17.35 -38.24
CA ARG A 636 28.99 17.49 -36.91
C ARG A 636 29.05 18.92 -36.38
N ILE A 637 30.06 19.70 -36.78
CA ILE A 637 30.30 21.06 -36.30
C ILE A 637 29.32 22.02 -36.98
N LEU A 638 29.08 21.82 -38.28
CA LEU A 638 28.14 22.64 -39.07
C LEU A 638 26.67 22.27 -38.84
N GLN A 639 26.37 21.05 -38.38
CA GLN A 639 25.01 20.53 -38.19
C GLN A 639 24.47 20.74 -36.75
N THR A 640 24.74 21.91 -36.16
CA THR A 640 24.30 22.29 -34.79
C THR A 640 23.08 23.21 -34.74
N ALA A 641 22.70 23.83 -35.87
CA ALA A 641 21.52 24.71 -35.96
C ALA A 641 20.17 23.96 -35.97
N GLY A 642 20.20 22.64 -36.20
CA GLY A 642 19.03 21.78 -36.20
C GLY A 642 19.37 20.38 -36.70
N LEU A 643 18.44 19.44 -36.52
CA LEU A 643 18.67 18.05 -36.86
C LEU A 643 18.39 17.80 -38.35
N THR A 644 19.44 17.36 -39.03
CA THR A 644 19.42 17.06 -40.46
C THR A 644 19.18 15.57 -40.67
N THR A 645 18.19 15.22 -41.49
CA THR A 645 17.93 13.81 -41.83
C THR A 645 19.01 13.27 -42.77
N TRP A 646 19.26 11.97 -42.70
CA TRP A 646 20.29 11.29 -43.49
C TRP A 646 20.18 11.49 -45.01
N THR A 647 18.96 11.67 -45.57
CA THR A 647 18.75 11.85 -47.02
C THR A 647 19.05 13.27 -47.54
N SER A 648 19.50 14.17 -46.68
CA SER A 648 19.82 15.56 -47.06
C SER A 648 21.02 15.64 -48.00
N GLY A 649 21.14 16.77 -48.70
CA GLY A 649 22.30 17.06 -49.55
C GLY A 649 23.59 17.31 -48.76
N ASP A 650 24.69 17.52 -49.48
CA ASP A 650 26.03 17.73 -48.91
C ASP A 650 26.12 18.88 -47.90
N ILE A 651 26.67 18.58 -46.72
CA ILE A 651 27.07 19.55 -45.69
C ILE A 651 28.46 19.13 -45.17
N GLY A 652 29.48 19.95 -45.44
CA GLY A 652 30.88 19.62 -45.11
C GLY A 652 31.69 19.13 -46.32
N PRO A 653 32.63 18.17 -46.17
CA PRO A 653 32.88 17.35 -44.98
C PRO A 653 33.66 18.07 -43.88
N GLU A 654 33.58 17.54 -42.66
CA GLU A 654 34.43 17.95 -41.55
C GLU A 654 35.92 17.75 -41.91
N PRO A 655 36.82 18.71 -41.62
CA PRO A 655 38.24 18.60 -41.94
C PRO A 655 38.87 17.30 -41.43
N GLY A 656 39.58 16.59 -42.31
CA GLY A 656 40.24 15.32 -41.97
C GLY A 656 39.36 14.07 -42.09
N THR A 657 38.08 14.21 -42.44
CA THR A 657 37.19 13.06 -42.70
C THR A 657 37.70 12.23 -43.87
N THR A 658 37.78 10.91 -43.69
CA THR A 658 38.08 9.95 -44.75
C THR A 658 36.99 8.88 -44.84
N TYR A 659 36.74 8.38 -46.05
CA TYR A 659 35.78 7.30 -46.28
C TYR A 659 36.53 6.06 -46.76
N THR A 660 36.23 4.90 -46.19
CA THR A 660 36.80 3.62 -46.62
C THR A 660 35.68 2.73 -47.14
N LEU A 661 35.76 2.34 -48.41
CA LEU A 661 34.88 1.34 -49.00
C LEU A 661 35.49 -0.05 -48.81
N ARG A 662 34.68 -1.00 -48.35
CA ARG A 662 35.04 -2.43 -48.29
C ARG A 662 33.95 -3.24 -48.96
N LEU A 663 34.35 -4.10 -49.89
CA LEU A 663 33.47 -5.01 -50.60
C LEU A 663 33.77 -6.42 -50.09
N TYR A 664 32.73 -7.20 -49.82
CA TYR A 664 32.81 -8.51 -49.19
C TYR A 664 32.06 -9.53 -50.04
N ASN A 665 32.63 -10.73 -50.22
CA ASN A 665 32.00 -11.86 -50.92
C ASN A 665 31.49 -11.53 -52.34
N GLU A 666 32.27 -10.76 -53.11
CA GLU A 666 31.99 -10.47 -54.53
C GLU A 666 32.16 -11.69 -55.44
#